data_AF-A0A5M4B5L1-F1
#
_entry.id   AF-A0A5M4B5L1-F1
#
_cell.length_a   1.000
_cell.length_b   1.000
_cell.length_c   1.000
_cell.angle_alpha   90.00
_cell.angle_beta   90.00
_cell.angle_gamma   90.00
#
_symmetry.space_group_name_H-M   'P 1'
#
loop_
_entity.id
_entity.type
_entity.pdbx_description
1 polymer ?
#
loop_
_entity_poly.entity_id
_entity_poly.type
_entity_poly.pdbx_seq_one_letter_code
_entity_poly.pdbx_strand_id
1 'polypeptide(L)'
;MGTLSLPKVRKLLYNQNGNQVWQHYSQGGVLEDVQLLHREPFVVTSSGINYLLTSNENLDIFNQYEYILLVTKQPKSKDLEAGTIRVKRWLKHPKFETLSPTQVLSSWGNKFKFIQEDEANNIKGLRPPQMGALYSILSHLQNPEDKGIVVMPTGTGKTETMLATLISNKCKKLLVSVPSDSLRTQISEKFITLGLLKEYGIVDEDCHNPIVGIMNSGITDIAILRDFISRVNVVVTTMDILTDSTAEAKTLYSQEFSHLFVDEAHHSEAQTWKELIDRFDKEKVFLFTATPYRNDGKNLQGKIIFNFSLRKAQEQRYYKQINYLPIREYNRKLADKKIAERAVQQLREDIANGYNHIIMARCRDKIRAKEVFEHYKQYEDLNPVMVYTNIGGLDKKIEAIKRGEHSIIVCVNMLGEGFDLPNLKIAAIHDERQSLPITLQFIGRFTRTSYSELGNASFITNIAYPPIHEELDELYAKNADWNLILPRLNENATQKEIDFRNFLDRFGHLDKSKIPFQSIRPALSTVIYNNNSTEWNPLNWKEGISNLDTYEHQYSDNSNNTLVIILGKISNVDWGNFEVVKNLQWDIIIVYWDLRPNVNRIFVNTSIKGLSKDKLIEAVFNTQASKSKITGMNVFRVFHDVKRLTLFNVGARKGFGQDVTFQNFIGKAVQDGIKSLEQGTIIKNNFFGVGYKEGEKISLGCSVSGKIWSYLRGNLNELASWCKNIGDTISNENIDPNIVLQNTLKIEKIVSRPNILPIMVDWHPDMYDFSETRFEIRIDGNSYDLSNSELNIVEDDVANPLQFSFDTSDVRIIFEIELGATNQDIPYYRIIKRTNIDAVVFHGGTQQSIESFLQEFAPTIWFADGSQLFQNNYIKEKMEADVIPLDNIITDNWAGVNLRRESQDIAPYVQDSIQYYFINKIRNDFDIVYDDDGKGEIADIVGIKDLPTHIEIHLFHLKGAIGGRVSNDINNFYHVCGQAQKSLNWKYKFRKGKDFFDHLFKRKEKSLNGIICSRFIKGTEEDLENVLMAAKWKKETKFHIYIVQPALSKANASMDILQLLGNTHHYLHTLGNVELVVYSNI
;
A
#
# COMPACT_ATOMS: atom_id res chain seq x y z
N MET A 1 5.95 -62.39 -15.40
CA MET A 1 6.46 -62.23 -14.02
C MET A 1 5.89 -60.93 -13.49
N GLY A 2 5.25 -60.95 -12.32
CA GLY A 2 4.63 -59.74 -11.77
C GLY A 2 5.65 -58.87 -11.06
N THR A 3 5.49 -57.55 -11.14
CA THR A 3 6.21 -56.60 -10.28
C THR A 3 5.25 -56.05 -9.23
N LEU A 4 5.70 -55.83 -8.00
CA LEU A 4 4.89 -55.22 -6.94
C LEU A 4 5.61 -54.02 -6.33
N SER A 5 5.01 -52.82 -6.44
CA SER A 5 5.52 -51.63 -5.79
C SER A 5 5.23 -51.67 -4.29
N LEU A 6 6.27 -51.46 -3.47
CA LEU A 6 6.20 -51.45 -2.02
C LEU A 6 6.18 -50.02 -1.47
N PRO A 7 5.34 -49.73 -0.47
CA PRO A 7 5.33 -48.44 0.18
C PRO A 7 6.60 -48.24 1.02
N LYS A 8 6.90 -46.99 1.38
CA LYS A 8 7.94 -46.65 2.37
C LYS A 8 7.75 -47.50 3.64
N VAL A 9 8.86 -48.00 4.19
CA VAL A 9 8.84 -48.81 5.42
C VAL A 9 8.52 -47.89 6.60
N ARG A 10 7.26 -47.94 7.03
CA ARG A 10 6.69 -47.10 8.09
C ARG A 10 5.74 -47.88 8.96
N LYS A 11 5.83 -47.64 10.26
CA LYS A 11 4.97 -48.26 11.27
C LYS A 11 3.93 -47.24 11.74
N LEU A 12 2.67 -47.61 11.69
CA LEU A 12 1.57 -46.89 12.33
C LEU A 12 1.50 -47.38 13.78
N LEU A 13 1.88 -46.53 14.72
CA LEU A 13 1.98 -46.86 16.15
C LEU A 13 0.67 -46.60 16.89
N TYR A 14 -0.14 -45.67 16.39
CA TYR A 14 -1.41 -45.27 17.00
C TYR A 14 -2.32 -44.68 15.92
N ASN A 15 -3.62 -44.98 15.99
CA ASN A 15 -4.64 -44.38 15.14
C ASN A 15 -5.98 -44.37 15.89
N GLN A 16 -6.46 -43.18 16.24
CA GLN A 16 -7.76 -43.01 16.88
C GLN A 16 -8.42 -41.73 16.36
N ASN A 17 -9.67 -41.82 15.91
CA ASN A 17 -10.43 -40.69 15.37
C ASN A 17 -9.70 -39.90 14.27
N GLY A 18 -8.85 -40.56 13.49
CA GLY A 18 -8.04 -39.92 12.45
C GLY A 18 -6.74 -39.28 12.95
N ASN A 19 -6.50 -39.18 14.26
CA ASN A 19 -5.20 -38.79 14.81
C ASN A 19 -4.24 -39.98 14.76
N GLN A 20 -3.06 -39.78 14.18
CA GLN A 20 -2.15 -40.87 13.82
C GLN A 20 -0.75 -40.65 14.40
N VAL A 21 -0.04 -41.73 14.72
CA VAL A 21 1.39 -41.69 15.08
C VAL A 21 2.17 -42.60 14.15
N TRP A 22 3.21 -42.03 13.52
CA TRP A 22 4.03 -42.70 12.52
C TRP A 22 5.51 -42.68 12.88
N GLN A 23 6.21 -43.75 12.54
CA GLN A 23 7.66 -43.81 12.52
C GLN A 23 8.17 -44.39 11.20
N HIS A 24 9.22 -43.79 10.63
CA HIS A 24 9.85 -44.23 9.39
C HIS A 24 11.16 -44.96 9.65
N TYR A 25 11.46 -45.95 8.81
CA TYR A 25 12.69 -46.75 8.92
C TYR A 25 13.50 -46.77 7.63
N SER A 26 12.86 -46.86 6.47
CA SER A 26 13.56 -46.76 5.17
C SER A 26 12.60 -46.50 4.01
N GLN A 27 13.15 -46.12 2.86
CA GLN A 27 12.39 -45.98 1.62
C GLN A 27 11.74 -47.30 1.18
N GLY A 28 10.75 -47.18 0.29
CA GLY A 28 10.09 -48.32 -0.35
C GLY A 28 10.96 -48.91 -1.48
N GLY A 29 10.46 -49.94 -2.15
CA GLY A 29 11.15 -50.61 -3.24
C GLY A 29 10.18 -51.23 -4.24
N VAL A 30 10.70 -51.95 -5.22
CA VAL A 30 9.90 -52.75 -6.16
C VAL A 30 10.33 -54.19 -5.99
N LEU A 31 9.36 -55.08 -5.79
CA LEU A 31 9.60 -56.52 -5.89
C LEU A 31 9.53 -56.92 -7.36
N GLU A 32 10.61 -57.52 -7.84
CA GLU A 32 10.69 -58.14 -9.15
C GLU A 32 10.47 -59.66 -9.01
N ASP A 33 10.13 -60.32 -10.11
CA ASP A 33 9.89 -61.78 -10.13
C ASP A 33 8.88 -62.28 -9.10
N VAL A 34 7.81 -61.49 -8.86
CA VAL A 34 6.77 -61.83 -7.90
C VAL A 34 5.98 -63.04 -8.41
N GLN A 35 5.97 -64.10 -7.61
CA GLN A 35 5.25 -65.35 -7.87
C GLN A 35 4.22 -65.62 -6.78
N LEU A 36 3.07 -66.17 -7.14
CA LEU A 36 2.03 -66.55 -6.19
C LEU A 36 2.40 -67.89 -5.53
N LEU A 37 2.53 -67.89 -4.20
CA LEU A 37 2.85 -69.09 -3.40
C LEU A 37 1.56 -69.75 -2.85
N HIS A 38 0.70 -68.95 -2.22
CA HIS A 38 -0.58 -69.40 -1.66
C HIS A 38 -1.72 -68.44 -1.99
N ARG A 39 -2.92 -68.97 -2.18
CA ARG A 39 -4.13 -68.19 -2.47
C ARG A 39 -4.86 -67.78 -1.19
N GLU A 40 -4.87 -68.63 -0.17
CA GLU A 40 -5.46 -68.38 1.13
C GLU A 40 -4.58 -69.01 2.23
N PRO A 41 -3.91 -68.20 3.08
CA PRO A 41 -3.74 -66.76 2.95
C PRO A 41 -3.02 -66.36 1.64
N PHE A 42 -3.25 -65.14 1.15
CA PHE A 42 -2.67 -64.69 -0.12
C PHE A 42 -1.19 -64.31 0.06
N VAL A 43 -0.29 -65.22 -0.35
CA VAL A 43 1.15 -65.09 -0.15
C VAL A 43 1.84 -65.06 -1.50
N VAL A 44 2.68 -64.05 -1.70
CA VAL A 44 3.58 -63.98 -2.85
C VAL A 44 5.02 -64.17 -2.39
N THR A 45 5.86 -64.70 -3.27
CA THR A 45 7.30 -64.84 -3.05
C THR A 45 8.07 -64.04 -4.09
N SER A 46 9.18 -63.45 -3.67
CA SER A 46 10.10 -62.70 -4.53
C SER A 46 11.51 -62.90 -3.97
N SER A 47 12.45 -63.34 -4.81
CA SER A 47 13.83 -63.65 -4.39
C SER A 47 13.92 -64.57 -3.17
N GLY A 48 13.00 -65.53 -3.03
CA GLY A 48 12.95 -66.47 -1.90
C GLY A 48 12.33 -65.91 -0.61
N ILE A 49 11.88 -64.65 -0.58
CA ILE A 49 11.23 -64.02 0.57
C ILE A 49 9.71 -64.06 0.39
N ASN A 50 9.00 -64.49 1.43
CA ASN A 50 7.54 -64.60 1.42
C ASN A 50 6.86 -63.34 2.00
N TYR A 51 5.93 -62.78 1.23
CA TYR A 51 5.14 -61.59 1.57
C TYR A 51 3.66 -61.96 1.67
N LEU A 52 3.08 -61.76 2.86
CA LEU A 52 1.64 -61.91 3.07
C LEU A 52 0.93 -60.62 2.67
N LEU A 53 -0.01 -60.69 1.72
CA LEU A 53 -0.86 -59.56 1.33
C LEU A 53 -2.27 -59.79 1.88
N THR A 54 -2.75 -58.84 2.67
CA THR A 54 -4.06 -58.93 3.34
C THR A 54 -4.80 -57.60 3.29
N SER A 55 -6.12 -57.61 3.17
CA SER A 55 -6.94 -56.42 3.45
C SER A 55 -7.42 -56.33 4.90
N ASN A 56 -7.16 -57.36 5.71
CA ASN A 56 -7.47 -57.41 7.13
C ASN A 56 -6.25 -57.01 7.98
N GLU A 57 -6.43 -56.01 8.85
CA GLU A 57 -5.38 -55.50 9.75
C GLU A 57 -5.11 -56.40 10.96
N ASN A 58 -6.00 -57.34 11.27
CA ASN A 58 -5.87 -58.25 12.41
C ASN A 58 -6.05 -59.70 11.93
N LEU A 59 -4.95 -60.45 11.75
CA LEU A 59 -4.99 -61.88 11.46
C LEU A 59 -4.17 -62.67 12.50
N ASP A 60 -4.73 -63.78 12.97
CA ASP A 60 -4.08 -64.67 13.95
C ASP A 60 -2.78 -65.31 13.44
N ILE A 61 -2.57 -65.31 12.12
CA ILE A 61 -1.41 -65.90 11.45
C ILE A 61 -0.23 -64.93 11.27
N PHE A 62 -0.29 -63.70 11.81
CA PHE A 62 0.79 -62.70 11.66
C PHE A 62 2.14 -63.17 12.21
N ASN A 63 2.16 -64.11 13.14
CA ASN A 63 3.40 -64.65 13.68
C ASN A 63 4.16 -65.56 12.70
N GLN A 64 3.50 -66.08 11.67
CA GLN A 64 4.08 -67.02 10.70
C GLN A 64 4.81 -66.35 9.54
N TYR A 65 4.65 -65.03 9.36
CA TYR A 65 5.26 -64.27 8.27
C TYR A 65 6.05 -63.09 8.82
N GLU A 66 7.21 -62.80 8.24
CA GLU A 66 8.03 -61.63 8.63
C GLU A 66 7.64 -60.35 7.88
N TYR A 67 7.14 -60.51 6.64
CA TYR A 67 6.72 -59.42 5.78
C TYR A 67 5.21 -59.47 5.55
N ILE A 68 4.50 -58.48 6.06
CA ILE A 68 3.04 -58.41 5.94
C ILE A 68 2.63 -57.04 5.41
N LEU A 69 1.87 -57.04 4.33
CA LEU A 69 1.41 -55.86 3.60
C LEU A 69 -0.10 -55.73 3.68
N LEU A 70 -0.56 -54.56 4.09
CA LEU A 70 -1.95 -54.17 3.98
C LEU A 70 -2.22 -53.71 2.55
N VAL A 71 -3.20 -54.30 1.88
CA VAL A 71 -3.65 -53.92 0.53
C VAL A 71 -5.06 -53.32 0.56
N THR A 72 -5.45 -52.63 -0.52
CA THR A 72 -6.77 -51.96 -0.59
C THR A 72 -7.95 -52.91 -0.57
N LYS A 73 -7.80 -54.11 -1.13
CA LYS A 73 -8.80 -55.17 -1.21
C LYS A 73 -8.09 -56.52 -1.17
N GLN A 74 -8.77 -57.58 -0.75
CA GLN A 74 -8.20 -58.93 -0.76
C GLN A 74 -7.76 -59.30 -2.19
N PRO A 75 -6.48 -59.61 -2.45
CA PRO A 75 -6.01 -59.86 -3.81
C PRO A 75 -6.51 -61.20 -4.34
N LYS A 76 -6.72 -61.29 -5.66
CA LYS A 76 -6.92 -62.53 -6.40
C LYS A 76 -5.77 -62.75 -7.38
N SER A 77 -5.57 -63.97 -7.88
CA SER A 77 -4.49 -64.29 -8.83
C SER A 77 -4.49 -63.37 -10.06
N LYS A 78 -5.68 -63.05 -10.59
CA LYS A 78 -5.84 -62.09 -11.69
C LYS A 78 -5.37 -60.67 -11.38
N ASP A 79 -5.46 -60.23 -10.11
CA ASP A 79 -5.03 -58.89 -9.72
C ASP A 79 -3.49 -58.79 -9.73
N LEU A 80 -2.79 -59.90 -9.41
CA LEU A 80 -1.33 -60.02 -9.50
C LEU A 80 -0.86 -60.04 -10.95
N GLU A 81 -1.51 -60.84 -11.80
CA GLU A 81 -1.20 -60.92 -13.24
C GLU A 81 -1.41 -59.58 -13.96
N ALA A 82 -2.47 -58.84 -13.57
CA ALA A 82 -2.77 -57.52 -14.14
C ALA A 82 -1.96 -56.37 -13.50
N GLY A 83 -1.12 -56.63 -12.48
CA GLY A 83 -0.35 -55.58 -11.79
C GLY A 83 -1.22 -54.55 -11.06
N THR A 84 -2.44 -54.91 -10.66
CA THR A 84 -3.44 -53.96 -10.10
C THR A 84 -3.48 -53.95 -8.57
N ILE A 85 -2.59 -54.70 -7.91
CA ILE A 85 -2.49 -54.75 -6.46
C ILE A 85 -1.99 -53.41 -5.93
N ARG A 86 -2.81 -52.73 -5.13
CA ARG A 86 -2.44 -51.48 -4.46
C ARG A 86 -2.14 -51.73 -2.99
N VAL A 87 -0.88 -51.61 -2.63
CA VAL A 87 -0.40 -51.74 -1.25
C VAL A 87 -0.59 -50.41 -0.51
N LYS A 88 -1.23 -50.45 0.66
CA LYS A 88 -1.47 -49.29 1.53
C LYS A 88 -0.27 -49.00 2.44
N ARG A 89 0.18 -50.00 3.22
CA ARG A 89 1.26 -49.88 4.20
C ARG A 89 1.75 -51.25 4.66
N TRP A 90 2.87 -51.26 5.38
CA TRP A 90 3.36 -52.43 6.10
C TRP A 90 2.57 -52.65 7.39
N LEU A 91 2.18 -53.90 7.67
CA LEU A 91 1.65 -54.35 8.97
C LEU A 91 2.77 -54.96 9.83
N LYS A 92 3.72 -55.65 9.20
CA LYS A 92 4.90 -56.23 9.85
C LYS A 92 6.09 -56.20 8.89
N HIS A 93 7.25 -55.85 9.42
CA HIS A 93 8.51 -55.75 8.68
C HIS A 93 9.69 -55.96 9.66
N PRO A 94 10.78 -56.65 9.30
CA PRO A 94 11.90 -56.92 10.21
C PRO A 94 12.56 -55.68 10.81
N LYS A 95 12.61 -54.57 10.07
CA LYS A 95 13.10 -53.27 10.55
C LYS A 95 12.22 -52.59 11.61
N PHE A 96 11.03 -53.12 11.91
CA PHE A 96 10.14 -52.49 12.89
C PHE A 96 10.64 -52.72 14.31
N GLU A 97 11.18 -51.66 14.90
CA GLU A 97 11.58 -51.65 16.30
C GLU A 97 10.46 -51.09 17.19
N THR A 98 10.52 -51.39 18.49
CA THR A 98 9.64 -50.82 19.50
C THR A 98 10.46 -49.87 20.35
N LEU A 99 10.70 -48.67 19.81
CA LEU A 99 11.48 -47.62 20.46
C LEU A 99 10.57 -46.62 21.18
N SER A 100 10.97 -46.22 22.38
CA SER A 100 10.38 -45.06 23.06
C SER A 100 10.90 -43.74 22.47
N PRO A 101 10.15 -42.62 22.58
CA PRO A 101 10.63 -41.30 22.16
C PRO A 101 11.99 -40.92 22.75
N THR A 102 12.27 -41.32 24.00
CA THR A 102 13.56 -41.07 24.67
C THR A 102 14.71 -41.85 24.02
N GLN A 103 14.48 -43.10 23.61
CA GLN A 103 15.49 -43.89 22.88
C GLN A 103 15.78 -43.29 21.50
N VAL A 104 14.73 -42.87 20.78
CA VAL A 104 14.90 -42.16 19.50
C VAL A 104 15.73 -40.89 19.70
N LEU A 105 15.40 -40.07 20.70
CA LEU A 105 16.14 -38.85 21.04
C LEU A 105 17.63 -39.13 21.35
N SER A 106 17.93 -40.18 22.10
CA SER A 106 19.32 -40.55 22.41
C SER A 106 20.14 -40.88 21.16
N SER A 107 19.50 -41.39 20.10
CA SER A 107 20.18 -41.70 18.84
C SER A 107 20.63 -40.47 18.06
N TRP A 108 20.10 -39.28 18.37
CA TRP A 108 20.46 -38.03 17.68
C TRP A 108 21.81 -37.47 18.17
N GLY A 109 22.37 -38.05 19.23
CA GLY A 109 23.64 -37.64 19.83
C GLY A 109 24.81 -37.67 18.85
N ASN A 110 25.37 -36.49 18.53
CA ASN A 110 26.55 -36.32 17.66
C ASN A 110 26.35 -36.87 16.24
N LYS A 111 25.10 -36.99 15.78
CA LYS A 111 24.73 -37.51 14.45
C LYS A 111 24.38 -36.45 13.43
N PHE A 112 24.47 -35.18 13.81
CA PHE A 112 24.22 -34.04 12.94
C PHE A 112 25.56 -33.44 12.47
N LYS A 113 25.70 -33.26 11.16
CA LYS A 113 26.88 -32.70 10.50
C LYS A 113 26.50 -31.38 9.83
N PHE A 114 27.29 -30.34 10.08
CA PHE A 114 27.14 -29.05 9.40
C PHE A 114 27.76 -29.13 8.00
N ILE A 115 27.04 -29.73 7.06
CA ILE A 115 27.42 -29.81 5.65
C ILE A 115 26.74 -28.66 4.92
N GLN A 116 27.52 -27.70 4.45
CA GLN A 116 27.01 -26.63 3.59
C GLN A 116 27.01 -27.10 2.12
N GLU A 117 25.98 -26.71 1.37
CA GLU A 117 25.90 -26.94 -0.08
C GLU A 117 27.05 -26.24 -0.81
N ASP A 118 27.67 -26.96 -1.75
CA ASP A 118 28.70 -26.45 -2.65
C ASP A 118 28.47 -27.04 -4.05
N GLU A 119 27.81 -26.25 -4.91
CA GLU A 119 27.50 -26.66 -6.28
C GLU A 119 28.78 -26.88 -7.12
N ALA A 120 29.85 -26.13 -6.87
CA ALA A 120 31.09 -26.24 -7.65
C ALA A 120 31.79 -27.58 -7.42
N ASN A 121 31.68 -28.12 -6.21
CA ASN A 121 32.24 -29.42 -5.83
C ASN A 121 31.18 -30.54 -5.78
N ASN A 122 29.94 -30.28 -6.24
CA ASN A 122 28.81 -31.20 -6.22
C ASN A 122 28.49 -31.78 -4.82
N ILE A 123 28.70 -30.98 -3.78
CA ILE A 123 28.37 -31.34 -2.39
C ILE A 123 26.93 -30.91 -2.13
N LYS A 124 26.05 -31.90 -1.93
CA LYS A 124 24.68 -31.65 -1.47
C LYS A 124 24.68 -31.40 0.04
N GLY A 125 24.08 -30.31 0.48
CA GLY A 125 24.09 -29.91 1.89
C GLY A 125 23.01 -28.89 2.22
N LEU A 126 23.15 -28.25 3.39
CA LEU A 126 22.33 -27.10 3.78
C LEU A 126 22.76 -25.87 2.99
N ARG A 127 21.79 -25.18 2.39
CA ARG A 127 22.00 -23.91 1.70
C ARG A 127 22.52 -22.86 2.69
N PRO A 128 23.34 -21.89 2.24
CA PRO A 128 23.74 -20.73 3.03
C PRO A 128 22.63 -20.08 3.90
N PRO A 129 21.41 -19.80 3.41
CA PRO A 129 20.33 -19.29 4.26
C PRO A 129 19.86 -20.27 5.34
N GLN A 130 19.88 -21.58 5.09
CA GLN A 130 19.53 -22.60 6.09
C GLN A 130 20.61 -22.70 7.16
N MET A 131 21.89 -22.67 6.76
CA MET A 131 23.03 -22.63 7.67
C MET A 131 23.00 -21.39 8.57
N GLY A 132 22.82 -20.21 7.98
CA GLY A 132 22.71 -18.94 8.72
C GLY A 132 21.55 -18.95 9.72
N ALA A 133 20.36 -19.40 9.29
CA ALA A 133 19.21 -19.54 10.18
C ALA A 133 19.49 -20.52 11.33
N LEU A 134 20.10 -21.68 11.03
CA LEU A 134 20.44 -22.68 12.03
C LEU A 134 21.44 -22.14 13.06
N TYR A 135 22.48 -21.42 12.63
CA TYR A 135 23.44 -20.79 13.54
C TYR A 135 22.78 -19.71 14.41
N SER A 136 21.92 -18.87 13.83
CA SER A 136 21.15 -17.88 14.61
C SER A 136 20.25 -18.54 15.65
N ILE A 137 19.55 -19.61 15.27
CA ILE A 137 18.69 -20.36 16.20
C ILE A 137 19.52 -20.98 17.33
N LEU A 138 20.62 -21.68 17.01
CA LEU A 138 21.47 -22.31 18.00
C LEU A 138 22.13 -21.29 18.93
N SER A 139 22.57 -20.14 18.41
CA SER A 139 23.10 -19.04 19.22
C SER A 139 22.04 -18.46 20.15
N HIS A 140 20.82 -18.25 19.65
CA HIS A 140 19.70 -17.76 20.46
C HIS A 140 19.33 -18.73 21.57
N LEU A 141 19.35 -20.04 21.30
CA LEU A 141 19.11 -21.09 22.30
C LEU A 141 20.15 -21.12 23.42
N GLN A 142 21.38 -20.66 23.20
CA GLN A 142 22.39 -20.56 24.25
C GLN A 142 22.19 -19.34 25.17
N ASN A 143 21.51 -18.30 24.70
CA ASN A 143 21.23 -17.08 25.47
C ASN A 143 19.87 -16.47 25.06
N PRO A 144 18.75 -17.10 25.45
CA PRO A 144 17.44 -16.70 24.98
C PRO A 144 16.94 -15.46 25.72
N GLU A 145 16.61 -14.41 24.98
CA GLU A 145 16.02 -13.16 25.53
C GLU A 145 14.51 -13.06 25.28
N ASP A 146 14.02 -13.63 24.18
CA ASP A 146 12.60 -13.59 23.76
C ASP A 146 12.31 -14.72 22.75
N LYS A 147 11.10 -14.74 22.18
CA LYS A 147 10.72 -15.61 21.06
C LYS A 147 11.61 -15.32 19.85
N GLY A 148 12.08 -16.37 19.16
CA GLY A 148 12.93 -16.23 17.98
C GLY A 148 12.13 -16.13 16.69
N ILE A 149 12.27 -15.05 15.92
CA ILE A 149 11.66 -14.86 14.60
C ILE A 149 12.71 -15.13 13.52
N VAL A 150 12.41 -16.07 12.63
CA VAL A 150 13.23 -16.49 11.50
C VAL A 150 12.53 -16.10 10.21
N VAL A 151 13.03 -15.03 9.58
CA VAL A 151 12.48 -14.50 8.33
C VAL A 151 13.22 -15.14 7.15
N MET A 152 12.51 -16.00 6.43
CA MET A 152 13.03 -16.76 5.28
C MET A 152 12.00 -16.77 4.15
N PRO A 153 12.36 -16.29 2.94
CA PRO A 153 11.50 -16.29 1.77
C PRO A 153 11.06 -17.72 1.39
N THR A 154 9.87 -17.85 0.80
CA THR A 154 9.31 -19.14 0.39
C THR A 154 10.19 -19.85 -0.63
N GLY A 155 10.68 -21.05 -0.33
CA GLY A 155 11.56 -21.82 -1.24
C GLY A 155 13.04 -21.79 -0.90
N THR A 156 13.45 -21.04 0.13
CA THR A 156 14.83 -21.08 0.66
C THR A 156 15.06 -22.23 1.66
N GLY A 157 14.04 -23.06 1.89
CA GLY A 157 14.13 -24.31 2.67
C GLY A 157 13.84 -24.17 4.16
N LYS A 158 12.82 -23.37 4.53
CA LYS A 158 12.29 -23.20 5.90
C LYS A 158 12.05 -24.54 6.62
N THR A 159 11.41 -25.49 5.95
CA THR A 159 11.07 -26.80 6.54
C THR A 159 12.33 -27.59 6.87
N GLU A 160 13.31 -27.66 5.96
CA GLU A 160 14.59 -28.31 6.21
C GLU A 160 15.37 -27.62 7.34
N THR A 161 15.28 -26.29 7.51
CA THR A 161 15.83 -25.60 8.68
C THR A 161 15.17 -26.08 9.98
N MET A 162 13.84 -26.25 10.01
CA MET A 162 13.14 -26.80 11.20
C MET A 162 13.59 -28.22 11.52
N LEU A 163 13.74 -29.07 10.50
CA LEU A 163 14.25 -30.44 10.65
C LEU A 163 15.69 -30.46 11.19
N ALA A 164 16.54 -29.57 10.67
CA ALA A 164 17.92 -29.45 11.11
C ALA A 164 17.97 -29.04 12.58
N THR A 165 17.18 -28.03 12.98
CA THR A 165 17.07 -27.60 14.37
C THR A 165 16.57 -28.71 15.29
N LEU A 166 15.58 -29.51 14.88
CA LEU A 166 15.07 -30.64 15.67
C LEU A 166 16.20 -31.59 16.11
N ILE A 167 17.05 -31.97 15.16
CA ILE A 167 18.13 -32.94 15.41
C ILE A 167 19.33 -32.27 16.08
N SER A 168 19.78 -31.11 15.57
CA SER A 168 20.99 -30.45 16.08
C SER A 168 20.83 -29.96 17.53
N ASN A 169 19.65 -29.43 17.89
CA ASN A 169 19.32 -29.00 19.24
C ASN A 169 18.78 -30.15 20.12
N LYS A 170 18.57 -31.34 19.56
CA LYS A 170 17.98 -32.49 20.25
C LYS A 170 16.67 -32.10 20.95
N CYS A 171 15.73 -31.48 20.22
CA CYS A 171 14.46 -31.05 20.79
C CYS A 171 13.71 -32.27 21.36
N LYS A 172 13.54 -32.35 22.68
CA LYS A 172 12.97 -33.51 23.38
C LYS A 172 11.57 -33.85 22.88
N LYS A 173 10.74 -32.82 22.77
CA LYS A 173 9.36 -32.88 22.27
C LYS A 173 9.01 -31.58 21.57
N LEU A 174 8.67 -31.64 20.29
CA LEU A 174 8.42 -30.47 19.45
C LEU A 174 6.94 -30.41 19.01
N LEU A 175 6.29 -29.27 19.21
CA LEU A 175 5.00 -28.97 18.61
C LEU A 175 5.21 -28.08 17.39
N VAL A 176 4.67 -28.50 16.25
CA VAL A 176 4.71 -27.73 15.00
C VAL A 176 3.28 -27.34 14.64
N SER A 177 3.03 -26.03 14.59
CA SER A 177 1.74 -25.46 14.21
C SER A 177 1.83 -24.82 12.82
N VAL A 178 0.78 -25.06 12.01
CA VAL A 178 0.65 -24.54 10.65
C VAL A 178 -0.76 -23.99 10.42
N PRO A 179 -0.99 -23.09 9.46
CA PRO A 179 -2.32 -22.49 9.22
C PRO A 179 -3.30 -23.39 8.48
N SER A 180 -2.86 -24.48 7.82
CA SER A 180 -3.74 -25.27 6.95
C SER A 180 -3.48 -26.78 6.99
N ASP A 181 -4.52 -27.56 6.71
CA ASP A 181 -4.44 -29.02 6.62
C ASP A 181 -3.45 -29.48 5.54
N SER A 182 -3.36 -28.77 4.42
CA SER A 182 -2.42 -29.09 3.34
C SER A 182 -0.96 -28.94 3.81
N LEU A 183 -0.64 -27.85 4.53
CA LEU A 183 0.67 -27.70 5.16
C LEU A 183 0.92 -28.78 6.21
N ARG A 184 -0.09 -29.16 7.00
CA ARG A 184 0.04 -30.21 8.02
C ARG A 184 0.48 -31.52 7.37
N THR A 185 -0.17 -31.92 6.28
CA THR A 185 0.19 -33.14 5.53
C THR A 185 1.60 -33.05 4.95
N GLN A 186 1.97 -31.92 4.32
CA GLN A 186 3.29 -31.75 3.71
C GLN A 186 4.42 -31.77 4.76
N ILE A 187 4.26 -31.02 5.84
CA ILE A 187 5.27 -30.85 6.88
C ILE A 187 5.40 -32.13 7.72
N SER A 188 4.28 -32.80 8.06
CA SER A 188 4.34 -34.09 8.76
C SER A 188 5.12 -35.15 7.98
N GLU A 189 4.93 -35.24 6.67
CA GLU A 189 5.69 -36.14 5.80
C GLU A 189 7.21 -35.86 5.85
N LYS A 190 7.59 -34.58 5.86
CA LYS A 190 8.99 -34.14 5.98
C LYS A 190 9.57 -34.49 7.35
N PHE A 191 8.84 -34.27 8.45
CA PHE A 191 9.27 -34.67 9.78
C PHE A 191 9.41 -36.19 9.91
N ILE A 192 8.45 -36.97 9.41
CA ILE A 192 8.49 -38.44 9.43
C ILE A 192 9.77 -38.96 8.74
N THR A 193 10.16 -38.35 7.63
CA THR A 193 11.30 -38.80 6.81
C THR A 193 12.62 -38.15 7.13
N LEU A 194 12.64 -37.09 7.95
CA LEU A 194 13.75 -36.14 8.07
C LEU A 194 14.13 -35.47 6.73
N GLY A 195 13.15 -35.34 5.83
CA GLY A 195 13.30 -34.64 4.56
C GLY A 195 14.53 -35.09 3.77
N LEU A 196 15.38 -34.13 3.42
CA LEU A 196 16.62 -34.35 2.65
C LEU A 196 17.85 -34.58 3.55
N LEU A 197 17.72 -34.50 4.88
CA LEU A 197 18.88 -34.50 5.78
C LEU A 197 19.66 -35.81 5.73
N LYS A 198 18.97 -36.95 5.69
CA LYS A 198 19.62 -38.26 5.53
C LYS A 198 20.19 -38.44 4.12
N GLU A 199 19.43 -38.08 3.09
CA GLU A 199 19.86 -38.18 1.69
C GLU A 199 21.17 -37.40 1.44
N TYR A 200 21.33 -36.25 2.08
CA TYR A 200 22.50 -35.38 1.91
C TYR A 200 23.62 -35.68 2.93
N GLY A 201 23.46 -36.72 3.76
CA GLY A 201 24.44 -37.07 4.79
C GLY A 201 24.61 -36.04 5.91
N ILE A 202 23.70 -35.06 6.03
CA ILE A 202 23.64 -34.08 7.13
C ILE A 202 23.31 -34.81 8.43
N VAL A 203 22.51 -35.87 8.35
CA VAL A 203 22.19 -36.77 9.46
C VAL A 203 22.69 -38.17 9.10
N ASP A 204 23.40 -38.81 10.04
CA ASP A 204 23.89 -40.17 9.84
C ASP A 204 22.76 -41.20 9.67
N GLU A 205 23.02 -42.27 8.92
CA GLU A 205 22.03 -43.33 8.65
C GLU A 205 21.53 -44.04 9.91
N ASP A 206 22.40 -44.19 10.92
CA ASP A 206 22.09 -44.81 12.21
C ASP A 206 21.31 -43.89 13.17
N CYS A 207 21.08 -42.63 12.79
CA CYS A 207 20.17 -41.73 13.50
C CYS A 207 18.72 -42.16 13.26
N HIS A 208 17.96 -42.45 14.32
CA HIS A 208 16.56 -42.85 14.16
C HIS A 208 15.70 -41.66 13.74
N ASN A 209 14.76 -41.91 12.82
CA ASN A 209 13.73 -40.94 12.47
C ASN A 209 12.81 -40.67 13.67
N PRO A 210 12.31 -39.43 13.82
CA PRO A 210 11.43 -39.06 14.92
C PRO A 210 10.11 -39.84 14.86
N ILE A 211 9.52 -40.07 16.04
CA ILE A 211 8.14 -40.54 16.13
C ILE A 211 7.22 -39.32 16.00
N VAL A 212 6.40 -39.28 14.96
CA VAL A 212 5.60 -38.10 14.59
C VAL A 212 4.11 -38.36 14.76
N GLY A 213 3.46 -37.55 15.60
CA GLY A 213 2.02 -37.47 15.72
C GLY A 213 1.43 -36.47 14.72
N ILE A 214 0.39 -36.88 14.00
CA ILE A 214 -0.41 -36.04 13.12
C ILE A 214 -1.78 -35.88 13.78
N MET A 215 -2.08 -34.67 14.24
CA MET A 215 -3.35 -34.36 14.87
C MET A 215 -4.27 -33.68 13.85
N ASN A 216 -5.24 -34.46 13.36
CA ASN A 216 -6.25 -34.06 12.38
C ASN A 216 -7.55 -33.54 13.03
N SER A 217 -7.78 -33.87 14.31
CA SER A 217 -8.92 -33.36 15.09
C SER A 217 -8.52 -33.14 16.55
N GLY A 218 -9.20 -32.21 17.23
CA GLY A 218 -8.98 -31.96 18.66
C GLY A 218 -9.27 -33.18 19.53
N ILE A 219 -8.45 -33.38 20.57
CA ILE A 219 -8.65 -34.42 21.59
C ILE A 219 -9.14 -33.72 22.86
N THR A 220 -10.39 -33.98 23.25
CA THR A 220 -11.03 -33.35 24.40
C THR A 220 -10.70 -34.03 25.72
N ASP A 221 -10.51 -35.34 25.71
CA ASP A 221 -10.11 -36.13 26.87
C ASP A 221 -8.61 -35.94 27.17
N ILE A 222 -8.31 -35.36 28.33
CA ILE A 222 -6.95 -35.03 28.74
C ILE A 222 -6.09 -36.28 28.98
N ALA A 223 -6.66 -37.40 29.42
CA ALA A 223 -5.91 -38.65 29.59
C ALA A 223 -5.48 -39.23 28.24
N ILE A 224 -6.40 -39.21 27.25
CA ILE A 224 -6.08 -39.64 25.88
C ILE A 224 -5.05 -38.69 25.25
N LEU A 225 -5.20 -37.38 25.46
CA LEU A 225 -4.25 -36.40 24.95
C LEU A 225 -2.85 -36.60 25.54
N ARG A 226 -2.75 -36.83 26.86
CA ARG A 226 -1.48 -37.10 27.53
C ARG A 226 -0.85 -38.39 27.02
N ASP A 227 -1.63 -39.45 26.83
CA ASP A 227 -1.16 -40.71 26.24
C ASP A 227 -0.62 -40.48 24.81
N PHE A 228 -1.37 -39.76 23.96
CA PHE A 228 -0.93 -39.41 22.62
C PHE A 228 0.40 -38.64 22.61
N ILE A 229 0.51 -37.59 23.44
CA ILE A 229 1.71 -36.76 23.57
C ILE A 229 2.90 -37.54 24.15
N SER A 230 2.66 -38.56 24.98
CA SER A 230 3.73 -39.38 25.57
C SER A 230 4.44 -40.30 24.55
N ARG A 231 3.78 -40.58 23.42
CA ARG A 231 4.24 -41.54 22.40
C ARG A 231 5.11 -40.92 21.30
N VAL A 232 5.29 -39.60 21.31
CA VAL A 232 5.82 -38.86 20.15
C VAL A 232 7.02 -37.99 20.51
N ASN A 233 7.91 -37.77 19.54
CA ASN A 233 8.93 -36.74 19.56
C ASN A 233 8.42 -35.43 18.95
N VAL A 234 7.57 -35.52 17.94
CA VAL A 234 7.05 -34.36 17.21
C VAL A 234 5.54 -34.49 17.05
N VAL A 235 4.79 -33.40 17.25
CA VAL A 235 3.39 -33.30 16.82
C VAL A 235 3.27 -32.22 15.77
N VAL A 236 2.60 -32.53 14.65
CA VAL A 236 2.25 -31.57 13.61
C VAL A 236 0.73 -31.41 13.57
N THR A 237 0.26 -30.18 13.69
CA THR A 237 -1.17 -29.86 13.71
C THR A 237 -1.46 -28.47 13.17
N THR A 238 -2.75 -28.14 13.01
CA THR A 238 -3.17 -26.80 12.62
C THR A 238 -3.40 -25.90 13.82
N MET A 239 -3.22 -24.60 13.65
CA MET A 239 -3.45 -23.65 14.73
C MET A 239 -4.91 -23.66 15.21
N ASP A 240 -5.86 -23.79 14.30
CA ASP A 240 -7.29 -23.82 14.63
C ASP A 240 -7.62 -24.94 15.64
N ILE A 241 -7.05 -26.14 15.46
CA ILE A 241 -7.23 -27.27 16.39
C ILE A 241 -6.68 -26.92 17.78
N LEU A 242 -5.51 -26.26 17.84
CA LEU A 242 -4.89 -25.87 19.11
C LEU A 242 -5.67 -24.75 19.80
N THR A 243 -6.18 -23.77 19.04
CA THR A 243 -6.96 -22.66 19.58
C THR A 243 -8.37 -23.07 20.00
N ASP A 244 -8.97 -24.06 19.35
CA ASP A 244 -10.29 -24.60 19.71
C ASP A 244 -10.22 -25.62 20.86
N SER A 245 -9.01 -26.02 21.27
CA SER A 245 -8.80 -26.94 22.40
C SER A 245 -9.24 -26.31 23.74
N THR A 246 -9.58 -27.16 24.71
CA THR A 246 -9.93 -26.75 26.08
C THR A 246 -8.75 -26.04 26.78
N ALA A 247 -9.04 -25.24 27.80
CA ALA A 247 -8.00 -24.55 28.57
C ALA A 247 -6.99 -25.52 29.23
N GLU A 248 -7.48 -26.67 29.67
CA GLU A 248 -6.67 -27.77 30.23
C GLU A 248 -5.74 -28.37 29.16
N ALA A 249 -6.25 -28.65 27.96
CA ALA A 249 -5.45 -29.14 26.85
C ALA A 249 -4.37 -28.13 26.43
N LYS A 250 -4.72 -26.84 26.33
CA LYS A 250 -3.76 -25.75 26.05
C LYS A 250 -2.63 -25.67 27.07
N THR A 251 -2.95 -25.89 28.35
CA THR A 251 -1.96 -25.93 29.43
C THR A 251 -1.07 -27.18 29.34
N LEU A 252 -1.66 -28.33 29.01
CA LEU A 252 -0.90 -29.55 28.80
C LEU A 252 0.10 -29.39 27.63
N TYR A 253 -0.31 -28.74 26.53
CA TYR A 253 0.58 -28.44 25.41
C TYR A 253 1.79 -27.61 25.84
N SER A 254 1.59 -26.52 26.59
CA SER A 254 2.71 -25.66 26.99
C SER A 254 3.66 -26.31 28.01
N GLN A 255 3.17 -27.28 28.80
CA GLN A 255 3.97 -28.00 29.78
C GLN A 255 4.75 -29.19 29.17
N GLU A 256 4.13 -29.95 28.28
CA GLU A 256 4.70 -31.20 27.75
C GLU A 256 5.67 -30.99 26.59
N PHE A 257 5.49 -29.93 25.80
CA PHE A 257 6.34 -29.65 24.66
C PHE A 257 7.51 -28.76 25.05
N SER A 258 8.72 -29.23 24.70
CA SER A 258 9.96 -28.49 24.96
C SER A 258 10.15 -27.28 24.02
N HIS A 259 9.54 -27.32 22.84
CA HIS A 259 9.66 -26.30 21.80
C HIS A 259 8.35 -26.16 21.02
N LEU A 260 8.05 -24.96 20.57
CA LEU A 260 6.95 -24.64 19.67
C LEU A 260 7.50 -23.97 18.41
N PHE A 261 7.31 -24.60 17.25
CA PHE A 261 7.56 -23.99 15.95
C PHE A 261 6.22 -23.59 15.31
N VAL A 262 6.12 -22.35 14.88
CA VAL A 262 4.97 -21.83 14.14
C VAL A 262 5.44 -21.46 12.74
N ASP A 263 4.95 -22.16 11.71
CA ASP A 263 5.17 -21.75 10.31
C ASP A 263 4.08 -20.78 9.86
N GLU A 264 4.42 -19.94 8.88
CA GLU A 264 3.58 -18.83 8.41
C GLU A 264 3.12 -17.93 9.57
N ALA A 265 4.07 -17.62 10.46
CA ALA A 265 3.80 -16.90 11.70
C ALA A 265 3.21 -15.49 11.50
N HIS A 266 3.20 -14.93 10.28
CA HIS A 266 2.53 -13.66 9.98
C HIS A 266 1.01 -13.64 10.33
N HIS A 267 0.39 -14.80 10.54
CA HIS A 267 -0.97 -14.93 11.08
C HIS A 267 -1.07 -14.81 12.61
N SER A 268 0.05 -14.86 13.34
CA SER A 268 0.07 -14.96 14.81
C SER A 268 -0.45 -13.73 15.56
N GLU A 269 -0.64 -12.61 14.87
CA GLU A 269 -1.27 -11.41 15.45
C GLU A 269 -2.81 -11.54 15.57
N ALA A 270 -3.39 -12.64 15.10
CA ALA A 270 -4.75 -13.01 15.51
C ALA A 270 -4.78 -13.25 17.03
N GLN A 271 -5.76 -12.67 17.71
CA GLN A 271 -5.87 -12.72 19.17
C GLN A 271 -5.82 -14.16 19.71
N THR A 272 -6.48 -15.10 19.02
CA THR A 272 -6.52 -16.51 19.39
C THR A 272 -5.16 -17.20 19.27
N TRP A 273 -4.38 -16.87 18.24
CA TRP A 273 -3.03 -17.42 18.05
C TRP A 273 -2.09 -16.89 19.13
N LYS A 274 -2.12 -15.57 19.35
CA LYS A 274 -1.30 -14.90 20.37
C LYS A 274 -1.56 -15.49 21.76
N GLU A 275 -2.83 -15.67 22.13
CA GLU A 275 -3.22 -16.27 23.42
C GLU A 275 -2.67 -17.69 23.64
N LEU A 276 -2.50 -18.48 22.57
CA LEU A 276 -1.89 -19.79 22.68
C LEU A 276 -0.36 -19.68 22.76
N ILE A 277 0.25 -18.90 21.87
CA ILE A 277 1.71 -18.74 21.80
C ILE A 277 2.27 -18.17 23.11
N ASP A 278 1.57 -17.21 23.72
CA ASP A 278 1.95 -16.58 25.00
C ASP A 278 1.89 -17.54 26.19
N ARG A 279 1.30 -18.74 26.05
CA ARG A 279 1.31 -19.77 27.10
C ARG A 279 2.60 -20.58 27.15
N PHE A 280 3.40 -20.55 26.08
CA PHE A 280 4.70 -21.20 26.02
C PHE A 280 5.77 -20.25 26.53
N ASP A 281 6.79 -20.80 27.19
CA ASP A 281 7.94 -19.99 27.60
C ASP A 281 8.61 -19.39 26.36
N LYS A 282 8.90 -18.09 26.38
CA LYS A 282 9.36 -17.32 25.22
C LYS A 282 10.59 -17.95 24.54
N GLU A 283 11.52 -18.46 25.34
CA GLU A 283 12.75 -19.14 24.89
C GLU A 283 12.51 -20.42 24.09
N LYS A 284 11.31 -21.00 24.17
CA LYS A 284 10.91 -22.25 23.50
C LYS A 284 10.20 -22.00 22.16
N VAL A 285 9.89 -20.75 21.82
CA VAL A 285 9.04 -20.40 20.69
C VAL A 285 9.86 -19.88 19.52
N PHE A 286 9.70 -20.51 18.36
CA PHE A 286 10.29 -20.07 17.10
C PHE A 286 9.21 -19.81 16.05
N LEU A 287 9.21 -18.60 15.50
CA LEU A 287 8.26 -18.09 14.53
C LEU A 287 8.94 -18.03 13.15
N PHE A 288 8.52 -18.89 12.23
CA PHE A 288 9.04 -18.94 10.87
C PHE A 288 8.06 -18.22 9.93
N THR A 289 8.56 -17.28 9.13
CA THR A 289 7.74 -16.52 8.20
C THR A 289 8.54 -16.02 7.00
N ALA A 290 7.88 -15.76 5.88
CA ALA A 290 8.48 -15.00 4.77
C ALA A 290 8.33 -13.48 4.95
N THR A 291 7.36 -13.04 5.77
CA THR A 291 7.00 -11.62 5.95
C THR A 291 6.77 -11.33 7.44
N PRO A 292 7.53 -10.43 8.07
CA PRO A 292 7.42 -10.17 9.51
C PRO A 292 6.28 -9.21 9.91
N TYR A 293 5.46 -8.77 8.95
CA TYR A 293 4.37 -7.80 9.12
C TYR A 293 3.07 -8.27 8.46
N ARG A 294 1.92 -7.86 9.03
CA ARG A 294 0.56 -8.15 8.53
C ARG A 294 -0.04 -6.96 7.76
N ASN A 295 -1.09 -7.22 6.97
CA ASN A 295 -1.80 -6.23 6.15
C ASN A 295 -2.33 -5.00 6.90
N ASP A 296 -2.55 -5.09 8.21
CA ASP A 296 -3.00 -3.99 9.07
C ASP A 296 -1.83 -3.25 9.75
N GLY A 297 -0.59 -3.50 9.33
CA GLY A 297 0.61 -2.88 9.89
C GLY A 297 1.00 -3.40 11.28
N LYS A 298 0.41 -4.52 11.73
CA LYS A 298 0.80 -5.17 12.99
C LYS A 298 2.01 -6.07 12.79
N ASN A 299 2.90 -6.01 13.77
CA ASN A 299 4.22 -6.62 13.75
C ASN A 299 4.27 -7.86 14.62
N LEU A 300 5.00 -8.88 14.17
CA LEU A 300 5.21 -10.09 14.96
C LEU A 300 5.97 -9.82 16.26
N GLN A 301 5.43 -10.31 17.37
CA GLN A 301 6.07 -10.24 18.69
C GLN A 301 7.23 -11.24 18.83
N GLY A 302 8.42 -10.72 19.11
CA GLY A 302 9.65 -11.48 19.30
C GLY A 302 10.87 -10.81 18.65
N LYS A 303 12.05 -11.40 18.87
CA LYS A 303 13.32 -10.94 18.32
C LYS A 303 13.54 -11.53 16.93
N ILE A 304 13.80 -10.69 15.92
CA ILE A 304 14.25 -11.19 14.60
C ILE A 304 15.69 -11.66 14.76
N ILE A 305 15.87 -12.98 14.90
CA ILE A 305 17.18 -13.61 15.09
C ILE A 305 17.87 -13.91 13.76
N PHE A 306 17.10 -13.98 12.67
CA PHE A 306 17.62 -14.17 11.33
C PHE A 306 16.69 -13.55 10.29
N ASN A 307 17.27 -12.85 9.31
CA ASN A 307 16.55 -12.29 8.17
C ASN A 307 17.34 -12.54 6.88
N PHE A 308 16.76 -13.34 5.99
CA PHE A 308 17.26 -13.53 4.64
C PHE A 308 16.36 -12.79 3.65
N SER A 309 16.84 -11.69 3.06
CA SER A 309 15.99 -10.89 2.18
C SER A 309 15.68 -11.61 0.86
N LEU A 310 14.56 -11.23 0.23
CA LEU A 310 14.21 -11.70 -1.11
C LEU A 310 15.31 -11.37 -2.14
N ARG A 311 15.96 -10.21 -1.99
CA ARG A 311 17.07 -9.78 -2.85
C ARG A 311 18.23 -10.77 -2.79
N LYS A 312 18.70 -11.10 -1.58
CA LYS A 312 19.77 -12.09 -1.39
C LYS A 312 19.38 -13.44 -1.96
N ALA A 313 18.11 -13.80 -1.87
CA ALA A 313 17.61 -15.04 -2.42
C ALA A 313 17.64 -15.06 -3.97
N GLN A 314 17.43 -13.92 -4.63
CA GLN A 314 17.62 -13.78 -6.09
C GLN A 314 19.09 -13.68 -6.50
N GLU A 315 19.91 -12.90 -5.77
CA GLU A 315 21.35 -12.80 -6.00
C GLU A 315 22.02 -14.18 -5.92
N GLN A 316 21.56 -15.03 -5.00
CA GLN A 316 21.98 -16.43 -4.85
C GLN A 316 21.19 -17.41 -5.72
N ARG A 317 20.37 -16.91 -6.67
CA ARG A 317 19.62 -17.70 -7.66
C ARG A 317 18.68 -18.76 -7.05
N TYR A 318 18.18 -18.59 -5.83
CA TYR A 318 17.10 -19.43 -5.29
C TYR A 318 15.73 -19.11 -5.88
N TYR A 319 15.62 -17.95 -6.54
CA TYR A 319 14.43 -17.47 -7.23
C TYR A 319 14.71 -17.32 -8.72
N LYS A 320 13.85 -17.92 -9.55
CA LYS A 320 13.81 -17.65 -10.99
C LYS A 320 13.21 -16.27 -11.28
N GLN A 321 13.59 -15.72 -12.42
CA GLN A 321 13.09 -14.44 -12.91
C GLN A 321 11.57 -14.49 -13.11
N ILE A 322 10.90 -13.40 -12.77
CA ILE A 322 9.47 -13.18 -13.04
C ILE A 322 9.37 -12.31 -14.29
N ASN A 323 8.65 -12.80 -15.28
CA ASN A 323 8.23 -12.07 -16.46
C ASN A 323 6.98 -11.27 -16.09
N TYR A 324 7.13 -9.96 -15.92
CA TYR A 324 5.99 -9.09 -15.69
C TYR A 324 5.35 -8.66 -17.01
N LEU A 325 4.03 -8.85 -17.11
CA LEU A 325 3.25 -8.69 -18.33
C LEU A 325 2.06 -7.74 -18.04
N PRO A 326 2.31 -6.43 -17.94
CA PRO A 326 1.26 -5.46 -17.63
C PRO A 326 0.29 -5.30 -18.78
N ILE A 327 -0.97 -5.02 -18.45
CA ILE A 327 -1.96 -4.49 -19.40
C ILE A 327 -2.45 -3.13 -18.90
N ARG A 328 -2.86 -2.24 -19.80
CA ARG A 328 -3.49 -0.96 -19.46
C ARG A 328 -4.85 -0.87 -20.12
N GLU A 329 -5.91 -0.99 -19.33
CA GLU A 329 -7.29 -0.89 -19.79
C GLU A 329 -8.13 -0.12 -18.78
N TYR A 330 -8.55 1.10 -19.15
CA TYR A 330 -9.36 1.98 -18.31
C TYR A 330 -10.85 1.62 -18.38
N ASN A 331 -11.30 0.93 -19.42
CA ASN A 331 -12.67 0.43 -19.45
C ASN A 331 -12.79 -0.81 -18.56
N ARG A 332 -13.36 -0.64 -17.36
CA ARG A 332 -13.59 -1.73 -16.40
C ARG A 332 -14.33 -2.94 -16.99
N LYS A 333 -15.22 -2.74 -17.98
CA LYS A 333 -15.93 -3.85 -18.64
C LYS A 333 -15.02 -4.69 -19.55
N LEU A 334 -13.91 -4.11 -20.03
CA LEU A 334 -12.96 -4.77 -20.92
C LEU A 334 -11.71 -5.26 -20.21
N ALA A 335 -11.39 -4.70 -19.03
CA ALA A 335 -10.18 -5.02 -18.27
C ALA A 335 -10.03 -6.53 -18.01
N ASP A 336 -11.05 -7.19 -17.47
CA ASP A 336 -11.01 -8.63 -17.17
C ASP A 336 -10.77 -9.48 -18.43
N LYS A 337 -11.42 -9.11 -19.53
CA LYS A 337 -11.24 -9.78 -20.82
C LYS A 337 -9.79 -9.66 -21.31
N LYS A 338 -9.19 -8.46 -21.23
CA LYS A 338 -7.81 -8.21 -21.64
C LYS A 338 -6.79 -8.98 -20.77
N ILE A 339 -7.03 -9.10 -19.47
CA ILE A 339 -6.19 -9.92 -18.58
C ILE A 339 -6.26 -11.39 -19.02
N ALA A 340 -7.45 -11.91 -19.25
CA ALA A 340 -7.66 -13.29 -19.67
C ALA A 340 -7.01 -13.59 -21.03
N GLU A 341 -7.18 -12.71 -22.02
CA GLU A 341 -6.53 -12.82 -23.33
C GLU A 341 -5.00 -12.88 -23.19
N ARG A 342 -4.39 -11.97 -22.41
CA ARG A 342 -2.94 -11.93 -22.22
C ARG A 342 -2.41 -13.17 -21.48
N ALA A 343 -3.17 -13.66 -20.50
CA ALA A 343 -2.82 -14.87 -19.74
C ALA A 343 -2.83 -16.11 -20.61
N VAL A 344 -3.89 -16.28 -21.40
CA VAL A 344 -4.01 -17.42 -22.33
C VAL A 344 -2.97 -17.35 -23.44
N GLN A 345 -2.69 -16.16 -23.96
CA GLN A 345 -1.59 -15.97 -24.92
C GLN A 345 -0.26 -16.47 -24.32
N GLN A 346 0.09 -16.03 -23.11
CA GLN A 346 1.33 -16.46 -22.45
C GLN A 346 1.36 -17.98 -22.24
N LEU A 347 0.23 -18.58 -21.83
CA LEU A 347 0.15 -20.03 -21.63
C LEU A 347 0.39 -20.80 -22.94
N ARG A 348 -0.19 -20.33 -24.06
CA ARG A 348 0.03 -20.97 -25.36
C ARG A 348 1.48 -20.84 -25.82
N GLU A 349 2.12 -19.69 -25.59
CA GLU A 349 3.55 -19.48 -25.86
C GLU A 349 4.41 -20.43 -25.01
N ASP A 350 4.10 -20.56 -23.72
CA ASP A 350 4.84 -21.45 -22.81
C ASP A 350 4.69 -22.93 -23.22
N ILE A 351 3.48 -23.37 -23.58
CA ILE A 351 3.21 -24.72 -24.10
C ILE A 351 3.97 -24.96 -25.42
N ALA A 352 3.98 -23.99 -26.34
CA ALA A 352 4.69 -24.10 -27.60
C ALA A 352 6.22 -24.22 -27.41
N ASN A 353 6.75 -23.61 -26.35
CA ASN A 353 8.16 -23.72 -25.94
C ASN A 353 8.45 -24.98 -25.10
N GLY A 354 7.49 -25.90 -24.96
CA GLY A 354 7.66 -27.17 -24.25
C GLY A 354 7.45 -27.08 -22.73
N TYR A 355 6.95 -25.97 -22.21
CA TYR A 355 6.67 -25.82 -20.78
C TYR A 355 5.22 -26.22 -20.45
N ASN A 356 5.06 -27.09 -19.45
CA ASN A 356 3.75 -27.50 -18.96
C ASN A 356 3.22 -26.53 -17.89
N HIS A 357 3.00 -25.27 -18.27
CA HIS A 357 2.53 -24.22 -17.36
C HIS A 357 1.01 -24.26 -17.16
N ILE A 358 0.55 -23.68 -16.04
CA ILE A 358 -0.86 -23.54 -15.68
C ILE A 358 -1.12 -22.09 -15.26
N ILE A 359 -2.26 -21.53 -15.71
CA ILE A 359 -2.77 -20.22 -15.29
C ILE A 359 -3.51 -20.33 -13.96
N MET A 360 -3.19 -19.40 -13.06
CA MET A 360 -3.99 -19.11 -11.88
C MET A 360 -4.57 -17.69 -12.00
N ALA A 361 -5.87 -17.60 -12.22
CA ALA A 361 -6.63 -16.36 -12.23
C ALA A 361 -7.21 -16.10 -10.83
N ARG A 362 -6.72 -15.04 -10.17
CA ARG A 362 -7.09 -14.73 -8.80
C ARG A 362 -8.15 -13.63 -8.74
N CYS A 363 -9.18 -13.91 -7.94
CA CYS A 363 -10.28 -13.00 -7.67
C CYS A 363 -10.42 -12.72 -6.16
N ARG A 364 -11.00 -11.57 -5.80
CA ARG A 364 -11.17 -11.11 -4.41
C ARG A 364 -12.27 -11.87 -3.66
N ASP A 365 -13.33 -12.25 -4.36
CA ASP A 365 -14.52 -12.86 -3.79
C ASP A 365 -15.21 -13.82 -4.78
N LYS A 366 -16.21 -14.57 -4.28
CA LYS A 366 -16.95 -15.58 -5.04
C LYS A 366 -17.79 -15.01 -6.18
N ILE A 367 -18.24 -13.76 -6.07
CA ILE A 367 -19.05 -13.11 -7.10
C ILE A 367 -18.14 -12.77 -8.27
N ARG A 368 -17.01 -12.11 -7.99
CA ARG A 368 -15.98 -11.78 -8.98
C ARG A 368 -15.43 -13.01 -9.70
N ALA A 369 -15.16 -14.10 -8.98
CA ALA A 369 -14.69 -15.33 -9.62
C ALA A 369 -15.66 -15.90 -10.66
N LYS A 370 -16.98 -15.76 -10.46
CA LYS A 370 -17.97 -16.19 -11.45
C LYS A 370 -17.94 -15.29 -12.69
N GLU A 371 -17.88 -13.98 -12.49
CA GLU A 371 -17.78 -13.00 -13.60
C GLU A 371 -16.53 -13.24 -14.44
N VAL A 372 -15.37 -13.37 -13.78
CA VAL A 372 -14.09 -13.60 -14.43
C VAL A 372 -14.04 -14.97 -15.13
N PHE A 373 -14.66 -15.99 -14.56
CA PHE A 373 -14.69 -17.34 -15.16
C PHE A 373 -15.35 -17.35 -16.55
N GLU A 374 -16.36 -16.51 -16.80
CA GLU A 374 -17.00 -16.44 -18.12
C GLU A 374 -16.01 -16.01 -19.24
N HIS A 375 -14.97 -15.24 -18.91
CA HIS A 375 -13.92 -14.89 -19.88
C HIS A 375 -12.97 -16.05 -20.20
N TYR A 376 -12.82 -17.01 -19.28
CA TYR A 376 -11.95 -18.18 -19.47
C TYR A 376 -12.70 -19.40 -20.02
N LYS A 377 -14.00 -19.51 -19.76
CA LYS A 377 -14.86 -20.64 -20.14
C LYS A 377 -14.83 -20.98 -21.63
N GLN A 378 -14.61 -19.98 -22.49
CA GLN A 378 -14.51 -20.14 -23.93
C GLN A 378 -13.28 -20.96 -24.40
N TYR A 379 -12.25 -21.12 -23.56
CA TYR A 379 -11.04 -21.87 -23.88
C TYR A 379 -11.16 -23.35 -23.48
N GLU A 380 -12.11 -24.06 -24.10
CA GLU A 380 -12.41 -25.46 -23.77
C GLU A 380 -11.20 -26.40 -23.92
N ASP A 381 -10.29 -26.09 -24.84
CA ASP A 381 -9.04 -26.82 -25.07
C ASP A 381 -8.07 -26.78 -23.89
N LEU A 382 -8.20 -25.78 -23.01
CA LEU A 382 -7.37 -25.58 -21.82
C LEU A 382 -8.08 -25.98 -20.51
N ASN A 383 -9.31 -26.54 -20.63
CA ASN A 383 -10.14 -27.08 -19.56
C ASN A 383 -10.19 -26.20 -18.28
N PRO A 384 -10.79 -25.01 -18.33
CA PRO A 384 -10.84 -24.08 -17.20
C PRO A 384 -11.68 -24.61 -16.02
N VAL A 385 -11.20 -24.39 -14.79
CA VAL A 385 -11.91 -24.76 -13.57
C VAL A 385 -11.98 -23.62 -12.55
N MET A 386 -13.11 -23.52 -11.85
CA MET A 386 -13.29 -22.58 -10.74
C MET A 386 -13.20 -23.29 -9.38
N VAL A 387 -12.47 -22.68 -8.43
CA VAL A 387 -12.19 -23.21 -7.07
C VAL A 387 -12.33 -22.12 -6.00
N TYR A 388 -13.19 -22.34 -4.99
CA TYR A 388 -13.32 -21.47 -3.81
C TYR A 388 -13.77 -22.27 -2.57
N THR A 389 -13.65 -21.70 -1.37
CA THR A 389 -14.02 -22.35 -0.10
C THR A 389 -15.51 -22.78 -0.08
N ASN A 390 -15.78 -24.02 0.31
CA ASN A 390 -17.11 -24.68 0.34
C ASN A 390 -17.72 -24.97 -1.05
N ILE A 391 -16.91 -25.11 -2.10
CA ILE A 391 -17.40 -25.65 -3.37
C ILE A 391 -17.60 -27.18 -3.28
N GLY A 392 -18.70 -27.69 -3.83
CA GLY A 392 -18.96 -29.14 -3.85
C GLY A 392 -17.89 -29.89 -4.64
N GLY A 393 -17.41 -31.02 -4.09
CA GLY A 393 -16.40 -31.86 -4.75
C GLY A 393 -14.99 -31.26 -4.83
N LEU A 394 -14.64 -30.34 -3.92
CA LEU A 394 -13.35 -29.65 -3.87
C LEU A 394 -12.15 -30.61 -3.95
N ASP A 395 -12.13 -31.68 -3.17
CA ASP A 395 -11.02 -32.65 -3.16
C ASP A 395 -10.81 -33.28 -4.54
N LYS A 396 -11.90 -33.64 -5.23
CA LYS A 396 -11.82 -34.19 -6.59
C LYS A 396 -11.26 -33.18 -7.58
N LYS A 397 -11.66 -31.91 -7.48
CA LYS A 397 -11.14 -30.81 -8.32
C LYS A 397 -9.65 -30.56 -8.05
N ILE A 398 -9.24 -30.54 -6.79
CA ILE A 398 -7.83 -30.39 -6.40
C ILE A 398 -6.99 -31.54 -6.96
N GLU A 399 -7.47 -32.78 -6.85
CA GLU A 399 -6.77 -33.95 -7.40
C GLU A 399 -6.71 -33.93 -8.93
N ALA A 400 -7.76 -33.48 -9.63
CA ALA A 400 -7.74 -33.26 -11.07
C ALA A 400 -6.71 -32.20 -11.49
N ILE A 401 -6.65 -31.09 -10.74
CA ILE A 401 -5.63 -30.04 -10.92
C ILE A 401 -4.22 -30.61 -10.76
N LYS A 402 -3.95 -31.38 -9.70
CA LYS A 402 -2.63 -32.00 -9.48
C LYS A 402 -2.25 -33.01 -10.56
N ARG A 403 -3.22 -33.66 -11.20
CA ARG A 403 -3.01 -34.57 -12.35
C ARG A 403 -2.77 -33.83 -13.67
N GLY A 404 -2.85 -32.50 -13.70
CA GLY A 404 -2.67 -31.70 -14.91
C GLY A 404 -3.86 -31.73 -15.86
N GLU A 405 -5.05 -32.07 -15.38
CA GLU A 405 -6.27 -32.11 -16.21
C GLU A 405 -6.78 -30.70 -16.56
N HIS A 406 -6.35 -29.66 -15.82
CA HIS A 406 -6.77 -28.27 -15.97
C HIS A 406 -5.57 -27.36 -16.18
N SER A 407 -5.57 -26.56 -17.25
CA SER A 407 -4.52 -25.57 -17.53
C SER A 407 -4.89 -24.15 -17.10
N ILE A 408 -6.16 -23.92 -16.70
CA ILE A 408 -6.65 -22.63 -16.21
C ILE A 408 -7.45 -22.83 -14.92
N ILE A 409 -7.08 -22.10 -13.87
CA ILE A 409 -7.72 -22.19 -12.57
C ILE A 409 -8.14 -20.80 -12.09
N VAL A 410 -9.44 -20.57 -11.99
CA VAL A 410 -10.02 -19.34 -11.41
C VAL A 410 -10.31 -19.55 -9.93
N CYS A 411 -9.77 -18.70 -9.05
CA CYS A 411 -9.77 -18.96 -7.61
C CYS A 411 -10.03 -17.73 -6.73
N VAL A 412 -10.50 -17.98 -5.49
CA VAL A 412 -10.75 -16.95 -4.46
C VAL A 412 -10.06 -17.36 -3.17
N ASN A 413 -8.97 -16.68 -2.79
CA ASN A 413 -8.21 -16.94 -1.56
C ASN A 413 -7.88 -18.44 -1.28
N MET A 414 -7.93 -19.27 -2.33
CA MET A 414 -7.72 -20.71 -2.32
C MET A 414 -6.54 -21.02 -3.26
N LEU A 415 -5.85 -22.13 -3.02
CA LEU A 415 -4.52 -22.41 -3.59
C LEU A 415 -3.42 -21.46 -3.04
N GLY A 416 -3.67 -20.90 -1.86
CA GLY A 416 -2.71 -20.18 -1.03
C GLY A 416 -1.84 -21.12 -0.19
N GLU A 417 -1.58 -20.76 1.06
CA GLU A 417 -0.68 -21.47 1.99
C GLU A 417 -0.86 -23.00 2.05
N GLY A 418 0.18 -23.73 1.62
CA GLY A 418 0.22 -25.20 1.60
C GLY A 418 -0.12 -25.89 0.29
N PHE A 419 -0.54 -25.16 -0.75
CA PHE A 419 -0.75 -25.74 -2.08
C PHE A 419 0.57 -25.76 -2.86
N ASP A 420 1.09 -26.95 -3.17
CA ASP A 420 2.35 -27.16 -3.89
C ASP A 420 2.08 -27.73 -5.29
N LEU A 421 2.09 -26.85 -6.30
CA LEU A 421 1.94 -27.23 -7.71
C LEU A 421 3.00 -26.46 -8.53
N PRO A 422 4.15 -27.08 -8.81
CA PRO A 422 5.27 -26.42 -9.51
C PRO A 422 4.93 -25.84 -10.89
N ASN A 423 3.92 -26.42 -11.55
CA ASN A 423 3.43 -26.04 -12.87
C ASN A 423 2.60 -24.74 -12.86
N LEU A 424 2.15 -24.27 -11.69
CA LEU A 424 1.58 -22.93 -11.56
C LEU A 424 2.69 -21.92 -11.86
N LYS A 425 2.64 -21.34 -13.05
CA LYS A 425 3.69 -20.45 -13.57
C LYS A 425 3.14 -19.16 -14.13
N ILE A 426 1.83 -19.06 -14.40
CA ILE A 426 1.20 -17.83 -14.90
C ILE A 426 0.18 -17.35 -13.87
N ALA A 427 0.37 -16.14 -13.35
CA ALA A 427 -0.49 -15.51 -12.39
C ALA A 427 -1.25 -14.33 -13.03
N ALA A 428 -2.57 -14.39 -13.05
CA ALA A 428 -3.45 -13.34 -13.57
C ALA A 428 -4.27 -12.71 -12.42
N ILE A 429 -4.09 -11.41 -12.15
CA ILE A 429 -4.75 -10.71 -11.04
C ILE A 429 -5.86 -9.80 -11.56
N HIS A 430 -7.12 -10.10 -11.21
CA HIS A 430 -8.31 -9.45 -11.75
C HIS A 430 -8.91 -8.34 -10.86
N ASP A 431 -8.45 -8.17 -9.61
CA ASP A 431 -9.09 -7.28 -8.64
C ASP A 431 -8.13 -6.31 -7.95
N GLU A 432 -8.63 -5.09 -7.71
CA GLU A 432 -7.93 -3.97 -7.05
C GLU A 432 -7.64 -4.22 -5.54
N ARG A 433 -6.57 -3.61 -4.98
CA ARG A 433 -6.23 -3.52 -3.52
C ARG A 433 -5.94 -4.81 -2.73
N GLN A 434 -5.08 -5.68 -3.23
CA GLN A 434 -4.41 -6.76 -2.50
C GLN A 434 -3.15 -6.27 -1.76
N SER A 435 -2.73 -7.03 -0.74
CA SER A 435 -1.58 -6.66 0.07
C SER A 435 -0.25 -7.15 -0.52
N LEU A 436 0.82 -6.38 -0.28
CA LEU A 436 2.17 -6.73 -0.70
C LEU A 436 2.66 -8.07 -0.09
N PRO A 437 2.47 -8.38 1.21
CA PRO A 437 2.87 -9.67 1.78
C PRO A 437 2.23 -10.87 1.08
N ILE A 438 0.91 -10.79 0.83
CA ILE A 438 0.16 -11.85 0.16
C ILE A 438 0.65 -12.02 -1.28
N THR A 439 0.93 -10.91 -1.97
CA THR A 439 1.46 -10.92 -3.35
C THR A 439 2.87 -11.51 -3.41
N LEU A 440 3.75 -11.17 -2.45
CA LEU A 440 5.11 -11.69 -2.37
C LEU A 440 5.17 -13.18 -2.02
N GLN A 441 4.40 -13.61 -1.01
CA GLN A 441 4.31 -15.03 -0.65
C GLN A 441 3.73 -15.87 -1.79
N PHE A 442 2.81 -15.28 -2.56
CA PHE A 442 2.25 -15.87 -3.75
C PHE A 442 3.34 -16.02 -4.81
N ILE A 443 3.95 -14.92 -5.26
CA ILE A 443 5.02 -14.89 -6.28
C ILE A 443 6.18 -15.84 -5.93
N GLY A 444 6.60 -15.89 -4.67
CA GLY A 444 7.71 -16.73 -4.24
C GLY A 444 7.47 -18.24 -4.41
N ARG A 445 6.21 -18.67 -4.60
CA ARG A 445 5.87 -20.08 -4.89
C ARG A 445 6.11 -20.45 -6.35
N PHE A 446 5.93 -19.51 -7.27
CA PHE A 446 6.05 -19.72 -8.72
C PHE A 446 7.52 -19.81 -9.18
N THR A 447 8.45 -19.38 -8.35
CA THR A 447 9.82 -19.03 -8.74
C THR A 447 10.87 -19.99 -8.18
N ARG A 448 10.47 -21.12 -7.59
CA ARG A 448 11.39 -22.14 -7.04
C ARG A 448 12.29 -22.75 -8.13
N THR A 449 13.58 -22.92 -7.81
CA THR A 449 14.60 -23.47 -8.72
C THR A 449 14.70 -24.99 -8.79
N SER A 450 14.05 -25.73 -7.87
CA SER A 450 14.10 -27.21 -7.83
C SER A 450 13.53 -27.91 -9.08
N TYR A 451 12.98 -27.15 -10.01
CA TYR A 451 12.45 -27.61 -11.29
C TYR A 451 13.03 -26.74 -12.42
N SER A 452 14.33 -26.86 -12.67
CA SER A 452 15.05 -26.10 -13.71
C SER A 452 14.36 -26.20 -15.08
N GLU A 453 13.73 -27.34 -15.38
CA GLU A 453 13.00 -27.63 -16.62
C GLU A 453 11.67 -26.87 -16.81
N LEU A 454 11.10 -26.25 -15.76
CA LEU A 454 9.76 -25.61 -15.80
C LEU A 454 9.77 -24.09 -16.12
N GLY A 455 10.72 -23.59 -16.91
CA GLY A 455 10.69 -22.19 -17.39
C GLY A 455 10.66 -21.07 -16.32
N ASN A 456 10.39 -19.84 -16.77
CA ASN A 456 10.20 -18.63 -15.92
C ASN A 456 8.73 -18.46 -15.54
N ALA A 457 8.45 -17.76 -14.44
CA ALA A 457 7.08 -17.43 -14.04
C ALA A 457 6.62 -16.14 -14.69
N SER A 458 5.33 -16.00 -15.01
CA SER A 458 4.72 -14.82 -15.60
C SER A 458 3.65 -14.22 -14.69
N PHE A 459 3.61 -12.88 -14.58
CA PHE A 459 2.67 -12.16 -13.72
C PHE A 459 1.94 -11.07 -14.53
N ILE A 460 0.61 -11.10 -14.53
CA ILE A 460 -0.25 -10.26 -15.38
C ILE A 460 -1.23 -9.47 -14.52
N THR A 461 -1.26 -8.15 -14.72
CA THR A 461 -2.13 -7.22 -13.97
C THR A 461 -2.57 -6.05 -14.83
N ASN A 462 -3.74 -5.47 -14.53
CA ASN A 462 -4.15 -4.18 -15.09
C ASN A 462 -3.54 -3.00 -14.31
N ILE A 463 -2.75 -2.19 -14.99
CA ILE A 463 -2.05 -1.05 -14.39
C ILE A 463 -2.90 0.23 -14.38
N ALA A 464 -4.00 0.28 -15.13
CA ALA A 464 -4.97 1.38 -15.05
C ALA A 464 -5.66 1.44 -13.68
N TYR A 465 -5.80 0.28 -13.03
CA TYR A 465 -6.37 0.11 -11.71
C TYR A 465 -5.48 -0.81 -10.87
N PRO A 466 -4.35 -0.30 -10.34
CA PRO A 466 -3.33 -1.14 -9.76
C PRO A 466 -3.89 -1.98 -8.59
N PRO A 467 -3.63 -3.30 -8.57
CA PRO A 467 -4.13 -4.18 -7.54
C PRO A 467 -3.42 -4.04 -6.20
N ILE A 468 -2.52 -3.09 -5.98
CA ILE A 468 -1.89 -2.86 -4.68
C ILE A 468 -1.93 -1.34 -4.36
N HIS A 469 -1.89 -0.95 -3.08
CA HIS A 469 -1.88 0.46 -2.62
C HIS A 469 -0.91 1.35 -3.41
N GLU A 470 -1.28 2.64 -3.58
CA GLU A 470 -0.56 3.69 -4.33
C GLU A 470 0.93 3.83 -3.98
N GLU A 471 1.35 3.41 -2.77
CA GLU A 471 2.76 3.35 -2.35
C GLU A 471 3.63 2.40 -3.21
N LEU A 472 3.04 1.62 -4.11
CA LEU A 472 3.70 0.55 -4.88
C LEU A 472 3.54 0.71 -6.40
N ASP A 473 3.27 1.93 -6.87
CA ASP A 473 3.18 2.29 -8.28
C ASP A 473 4.46 1.95 -9.09
N GLU A 474 5.63 1.82 -8.45
CA GLU A 474 6.90 1.41 -9.11
C GLU A 474 6.78 0.03 -9.77
N LEU A 475 6.01 -0.87 -9.15
CA LEU A 475 5.81 -2.23 -9.65
C LEU A 475 5.00 -2.21 -10.94
N TYR A 476 4.03 -1.33 -11.08
CA TYR A 476 3.13 -1.35 -12.24
C TYR A 476 3.70 -0.65 -13.47
N ALA A 477 4.97 -0.24 -13.45
CA ALA A 477 5.61 0.35 -14.61
C ALA A 477 5.78 -0.68 -15.75
N LYS A 478 5.48 -0.29 -17.01
CA LYS A 478 5.59 -1.17 -18.18
C LYS A 478 7.00 -1.76 -18.35
N ASN A 479 8.02 -1.00 -17.95
CA ASN A 479 9.44 -1.37 -17.95
C ASN A 479 10.00 -1.59 -16.53
N ALA A 480 9.13 -1.86 -15.54
CA ALA A 480 9.56 -2.25 -14.21
C ALA A 480 10.35 -3.55 -14.31
N ASP A 481 11.63 -3.53 -13.94
CA ASP A 481 12.28 -4.77 -13.60
C ASP A 481 11.76 -5.21 -12.22
N TRP A 482 10.69 -5.99 -12.23
CA TRP A 482 10.10 -6.57 -11.02
C TRP A 482 11.13 -7.30 -10.18
N ASN A 483 12.16 -7.85 -10.82
CA ASN A 483 13.23 -8.57 -10.15
C ASN A 483 14.19 -7.63 -9.42
N LEU A 484 14.22 -6.33 -9.74
CA LEU A 484 14.95 -5.29 -8.99
C LEU A 484 14.05 -4.52 -8.01
N ILE A 485 12.80 -4.29 -8.38
CA ILE A 485 11.87 -3.42 -7.65
C ILE A 485 11.20 -4.15 -6.49
N LEU A 486 10.70 -5.38 -6.68
CA LEU A 486 10.09 -6.16 -5.59
C LEU A 486 11.03 -6.36 -4.40
N PRO A 487 12.33 -6.70 -4.60
CA PRO A 487 13.26 -6.83 -3.49
C PRO A 487 13.52 -5.51 -2.80
N ARG A 488 13.71 -4.42 -3.55
CA ARG A 488 13.94 -3.08 -2.98
C ARG A 488 12.76 -2.61 -2.14
N LEU A 489 11.52 -2.83 -2.59
CA LEU A 489 10.33 -2.44 -1.84
C LEU A 489 10.13 -3.30 -0.59
N ASN A 490 10.36 -4.62 -0.70
CA ASN A 490 10.31 -5.49 0.47
C ASN A 490 11.44 -5.16 1.46
N GLU A 491 12.64 -4.84 0.98
CA GLU A 491 13.76 -4.36 1.79
C GLU A 491 13.44 -3.02 2.44
N ASN A 492 12.90 -2.03 1.73
CA ASN A 492 12.51 -0.74 2.31
C ASN A 492 11.43 -0.90 3.38
N ALA A 493 10.41 -1.74 3.15
CA ALA A 493 9.36 -2.01 4.13
C ALA A 493 9.91 -2.74 5.36
N THR A 494 10.76 -3.75 5.14
CA THR A 494 11.43 -4.51 6.19
C THR A 494 12.43 -3.63 6.94
N GLN A 495 13.11 -2.72 6.26
CA GLN A 495 14.10 -1.80 6.83
C GLN A 495 13.42 -0.71 7.64
N LYS A 496 12.33 -0.10 7.16
CA LYS A 496 11.51 0.82 7.97
C LYS A 496 11.03 0.16 9.26
N GLU A 497 10.64 -1.11 9.17
CA GLU A 497 10.23 -1.91 10.33
C GLU A 497 11.41 -2.24 11.25
N ILE A 498 12.57 -2.60 10.71
CA ILE A 498 13.81 -2.80 11.47
C ILE A 498 14.23 -1.49 12.14
N ASP A 499 14.18 -0.35 11.45
CA ASP A 499 14.56 0.95 11.99
C ASP A 499 13.62 1.39 13.11
N PHE A 500 12.32 1.14 12.95
CA PHE A 500 11.34 1.39 14.00
C PHE A 500 11.53 0.44 15.18
N ARG A 501 11.83 -0.85 14.95
CA ARG A 501 12.20 -1.79 16.03
C ARG A 501 13.49 -1.37 16.71
N ASN A 502 14.54 -1.04 15.98
CA ASN A 502 15.81 -0.53 16.52
C ASN A 502 15.63 0.78 17.30
N PHE A 503 14.63 1.59 16.95
CA PHE A 503 14.22 2.73 17.75
C PHE A 503 13.56 2.29 19.06
N LEU A 504 12.67 1.30 19.02
CA LEU A 504 11.98 0.73 20.18
C LEU A 504 12.88 -0.11 21.10
N ASP A 505 13.86 -0.84 20.58
CA ASP A 505 14.81 -1.67 21.34
C ASP A 505 15.68 -0.84 22.29
N ARG A 506 15.72 0.49 22.09
CA ARG A 506 16.40 1.43 22.99
C ARG A 506 15.63 1.70 24.27
N PHE A 507 14.37 1.25 24.37
CA PHE A 507 13.52 1.36 25.54
C PHE A 507 13.66 0.08 26.39
N GLY A 508 13.76 0.23 27.71
CA GLY A 508 14.21 -0.87 28.58
C GLY A 508 13.11 -1.80 29.10
N HIS A 509 11.83 -1.40 29.03
CA HIS A 509 10.74 -2.01 29.78
C HIS A 509 9.42 -2.10 29.01
N LEU A 510 9.47 -2.18 27.67
CA LEU A 510 8.29 -2.16 26.80
C LEU A 510 7.25 -3.25 27.15
N ASP A 511 7.70 -4.41 27.63
CA ASP A 511 6.89 -5.55 28.04
C ASP A 511 5.95 -5.25 29.22
N LYS A 512 6.31 -4.27 30.06
CA LYS A 512 5.50 -3.83 31.20
C LYS A 512 4.38 -2.85 30.79
N SER A 513 4.35 -2.39 29.54
CA SER A 513 3.32 -1.47 29.06
C SER A 513 2.03 -2.21 28.71
N LYS A 514 0.88 -1.66 29.13
CA LYS A 514 -0.43 -2.13 28.63
C LYS A 514 -0.66 -1.73 27.17
N ILE A 515 0.04 -0.70 26.68
CA ILE A 515 -0.11 -0.16 25.33
C ILE A 515 1.16 -0.45 24.52
N PRO A 516 1.09 -1.26 23.44
CA PRO A 516 2.24 -1.52 22.59
C PRO A 516 2.74 -0.24 21.93
N PHE A 517 4.02 0.10 22.12
CA PHE A 517 4.63 1.30 21.54
C PHE A 517 4.62 1.27 20.01
N GLN A 518 4.62 0.08 19.42
CA GLN A 518 4.51 -0.14 17.98
C GLN A 518 3.22 0.49 17.39
N SER A 519 2.16 0.53 18.19
CA SER A 519 0.83 1.03 17.80
C SER A 519 0.64 2.52 18.07
N ILE A 520 1.62 3.19 18.68
CA ILE A 520 1.52 4.60 19.04
C ILE A 520 1.65 5.46 17.76
N ARG A 521 0.64 6.30 17.52
CA ARG A 521 0.54 7.21 16.36
C ARG A 521 0.15 8.64 16.79
N PRO A 522 1.06 9.39 17.44
CA PRO A 522 0.79 10.75 17.91
C PRO A 522 0.45 11.70 16.76
N ALA A 523 -0.35 12.72 17.08
CA ALA A 523 -0.47 13.90 16.23
C ALA A 523 0.88 14.61 16.14
N LEU A 524 1.26 15.06 14.94
CA LEU A 524 2.48 15.84 14.73
C LEU A 524 2.29 17.23 15.36
N SER A 525 2.71 17.35 16.61
CA SER A 525 2.70 18.58 17.38
C SER A 525 3.85 18.60 18.37
N THR A 526 4.32 19.78 18.75
CA THR A 526 5.42 19.88 19.69
C THR A 526 5.49 21.26 20.35
N VAL A 527 6.22 21.33 21.46
CA VAL A 527 6.74 22.54 22.08
C VAL A 527 8.24 22.39 22.18
N ILE A 528 8.99 23.43 21.81
CA ILE A 528 10.43 23.37 21.65
C ILE A 528 11.12 24.16 22.78
N TYR A 529 12.17 23.58 23.34
CA TYR A 529 13.07 24.23 24.29
C TYR A 529 14.49 24.15 23.73
N ASN A 530 15.27 25.22 23.88
CA ASN A 530 16.71 25.10 23.71
C ASN A 530 17.29 24.30 24.88
N ASN A 531 18.51 23.79 24.73
CA ASN A 531 19.20 23.18 25.85
C ASN A 531 20.69 23.42 25.69
N ASN A 532 21.35 23.83 26.77
CA ASN A 532 22.79 24.09 26.79
C ASN A 532 23.53 23.04 27.64
N SER A 533 22.80 22.08 28.21
CA SER A 533 23.31 21.01 29.05
C SER A 533 23.23 19.66 28.33
N THR A 534 23.99 18.68 28.81
CA THR A 534 23.88 17.27 28.42
C THR A 534 23.19 16.42 29.49
N GLU A 535 22.65 17.03 30.54
CA GLU A 535 21.87 16.35 31.59
C GLU A 535 20.57 15.77 31.01
N TRP A 536 20.30 14.49 31.31
CA TRP A 536 19.10 13.77 30.89
C TRP A 536 18.69 12.82 32.01
N ASN A 537 17.65 13.21 32.76
CA ASN A 537 17.12 12.51 33.93
C ASN A 537 15.66 12.06 33.70
N PRO A 538 15.40 11.17 32.72
CA PRO A 538 14.04 10.83 32.29
C PRO A 538 13.18 10.23 33.40
N LEU A 539 13.77 9.59 34.41
CA LEU A 539 13.05 8.96 35.53
C LEU A 539 12.38 9.98 36.48
N ASN A 540 12.81 11.24 36.47
CA ASN A 540 12.29 12.29 37.34
C ASN A 540 10.96 12.88 36.84
N TRP A 541 10.42 12.40 35.71
CA TRP A 541 9.21 12.95 35.09
C TRP A 541 8.02 13.10 36.04
N LYS A 542 7.92 12.24 37.07
CA LYS A 542 6.84 12.25 38.06
C LYS A 542 6.77 13.57 38.84
N GLU A 543 7.92 14.17 39.14
CA GLU A 543 8.01 15.46 39.83
C GLU A 543 7.46 16.60 38.96
N GLY A 544 7.51 16.41 37.64
CA GLY A 544 6.99 17.34 36.65
C GLY A 544 5.48 17.30 36.43
N ILE A 545 4.76 16.31 36.97
CA ILE A 545 3.32 16.11 36.73
C ILE A 545 2.53 16.34 38.02
N SER A 546 1.61 17.30 37.97
CA SER A 546 0.69 17.59 39.09
C SER A 546 -0.51 16.63 39.10
N ASN A 547 -1.04 16.33 40.28
CA ASN A 547 -2.18 15.43 40.51
C ASN A 547 -1.97 14.02 39.92
N LEU A 548 -0.72 13.54 39.99
CA LEU A 548 -0.35 12.24 39.44
C LEU A 548 -1.15 11.09 40.08
N ASP A 549 -1.50 11.23 41.35
CA ASP A 549 -2.36 10.34 42.16
C ASP A 549 -3.77 10.12 41.56
N THR A 550 -4.25 11.04 40.71
CA THR A 550 -5.55 10.87 40.00
C THR A 550 -5.49 9.92 38.80
N TYR A 551 -4.29 9.55 38.35
CA TYR A 551 -4.11 8.59 37.27
C TYR A 551 -3.95 7.18 37.85
N GLU A 552 -4.98 6.36 37.65
CA GLU A 552 -5.00 4.95 38.05
C GLU A 552 -3.96 4.12 37.28
N HIS A 553 -3.66 4.50 36.04
CA HIS A 553 -2.60 3.91 35.25
C HIS A 553 -1.49 4.92 35.01
N GLN A 554 -0.26 4.54 35.36
CA GLN A 554 0.93 5.35 35.15
C GLN A 554 2.03 4.44 34.64
N TYR A 555 2.48 4.68 33.42
CA TYR A 555 3.55 3.93 32.80
C TYR A 555 4.49 4.89 32.09
N SER A 556 5.79 4.64 32.15
CA SER A 556 6.78 5.40 31.40
C SER A 556 7.92 4.49 30.98
N ASP A 557 8.47 4.75 29.82
CA ASP A 557 9.72 4.14 29.39
C ASP A 557 10.55 5.16 28.62
N ASN A 558 11.86 5.00 28.63
CA ASN A 558 12.78 5.93 27.98
C ASN A 558 13.94 5.20 27.30
N SER A 559 14.43 5.85 26.26
CA SER A 559 15.71 5.57 25.61
C SER A 559 16.71 6.68 25.93
N ASN A 560 17.87 6.67 25.24
CA ASN A 560 18.91 7.69 25.39
C ASN A 560 18.46 9.11 25.02
N ASN A 561 17.43 9.25 24.18
CA ASN A 561 16.99 10.56 23.67
C ASN A 561 15.47 10.71 23.56
N THR A 562 14.69 9.72 23.99
CA THR A 562 13.23 9.79 23.93
C THR A 562 12.63 9.23 25.21
N LEU A 563 11.72 9.96 25.83
CA LEU A 563 10.92 9.53 26.97
C LEU A 563 9.45 9.49 26.55
N VAL A 564 8.77 8.39 26.85
CA VAL A 564 7.34 8.20 26.59
C VAL A 564 6.65 7.90 27.92
N ILE A 565 5.59 8.65 28.21
CA ILE A 565 4.78 8.52 29.43
C ILE A 565 3.34 8.29 29.00
N ILE A 566 2.69 7.27 29.56
CA ILE A 566 1.31 6.88 29.32
C ILE A 566 0.57 6.94 30.65
N LEU A 567 -0.47 7.76 30.68
CA LEU A 567 -1.31 7.95 31.86
C LEU A 567 -2.76 7.56 31.54
N GLY A 568 -3.44 6.89 32.45
CA GLY A 568 -4.84 6.50 32.31
C GLY A 568 -5.62 6.87 33.57
N LYS A 569 -6.78 7.50 33.40
CA LYS A 569 -7.67 7.85 34.51
C LYS A 569 -9.13 7.61 34.12
N ILE A 570 -9.94 7.28 35.13
CA ILE A 570 -11.38 7.22 34.98
C ILE A 570 -11.95 8.58 35.37
N SER A 571 -12.66 9.22 34.45
CA SER A 571 -13.34 10.50 34.69
C SER A 571 -14.83 10.35 34.46
N ASN A 572 -15.63 11.24 35.06
CA ASN A 572 -17.06 11.30 34.73
C ASN A 572 -17.25 11.80 33.30
N VAL A 573 -18.43 11.56 32.71
CA VAL A 573 -18.76 12.11 31.40
C VAL A 573 -18.93 13.62 31.47
N ASP A 574 -18.51 14.34 30.43
CA ASP A 574 -18.53 15.81 30.42
C ASP A 574 -19.95 16.41 30.49
N TRP A 575 -20.98 15.63 30.14
CA TRP A 575 -22.38 16.08 30.06
C TRP A 575 -23.26 15.64 31.23
N GLY A 576 -22.71 15.02 32.28
CA GLY A 576 -23.48 14.65 33.46
C GLY A 576 -22.69 13.91 34.52
N ASN A 577 -23.18 13.94 35.75
CA ASN A 577 -22.52 13.30 36.88
C ASN A 577 -23.29 12.04 37.29
N PHE A 578 -22.97 10.91 36.65
CA PHE A 578 -23.59 9.61 36.91
C PHE A 578 -22.57 8.68 37.56
N GLU A 579 -22.96 7.93 38.59
CA GLU A 579 -22.07 6.92 39.17
C GLU A 579 -21.78 5.75 38.22
N VAL A 580 -22.72 5.47 37.30
CA VAL A 580 -22.68 4.31 36.39
C VAL A 580 -21.95 4.61 35.08
N VAL A 581 -21.92 5.88 34.65
CA VAL A 581 -21.39 6.27 33.32
C VAL A 581 -20.08 7.03 33.51
N LYS A 582 -18.96 6.34 33.27
CA LYS A 582 -17.61 6.92 33.36
C LYS A 582 -16.87 6.80 32.03
N ASN A 583 -16.08 7.81 31.71
CA ASN A 583 -15.13 7.81 30.60
C ASN A 583 -13.78 7.29 31.08
N LEU A 584 -13.20 6.37 30.32
CA LEU A 584 -11.80 6.01 30.47
C LEU A 584 -10.96 6.90 29.56
N GLN A 585 -10.20 7.82 30.14
CA GLN A 585 -9.32 8.73 29.41
C GLN A 585 -7.88 8.21 29.46
N TRP A 586 -7.27 8.07 28.28
CA TRP A 586 -5.87 7.73 28.11
C TRP A 586 -5.10 8.90 27.52
N ASP A 587 -3.94 9.17 28.10
CA ASP A 587 -3.09 10.29 27.78
C ASP A 587 -1.65 9.86 27.55
N ILE A 588 -0.95 10.58 26.66
CA ILE A 588 0.44 10.34 26.32
C ILE A 588 1.26 11.63 26.39
N ILE A 589 2.50 11.51 26.82
CA ILE A 589 3.53 12.54 26.76
C ILE A 589 4.77 11.92 26.11
N ILE A 590 5.34 12.60 25.12
CA ILE A 590 6.56 12.20 24.44
C ILE A 590 7.53 13.37 24.54
N VAL A 591 8.70 13.12 25.13
CA VAL A 591 9.82 14.05 25.16
C VAL A 591 10.89 13.51 24.23
N TYR A 592 11.29 14.28 23.23
CA TYR A 592 12.36 13.94 22.30
C TYR A 592 13.51 14.93 22.41
N TRP A 593 14.73 14.44 22.54
CA TRP A 593 15.95 15.21 22.68
C TRP A 593 16.79 15.12 21.39
N ASP A 594 16.88 16.23 20.65
CA ASP A 594 17.70 16.36 19.45
C ASP A 594 19.08 16.89 19.85
N LEU A 595 20.04 15.97 20.01
CA LEU A 595 21.44 16.26 20.25
C LEU A 595 22.28 15.86 19.03
N ARG A 596 22.66 16.86 18.22
CA ARG A 596 23.52 16.74 17.03
C ARG A 596 24.65 17.78 17.11
N PRO A 597 25.72 17.71 16.29
CA PRO A 597 26.71 18.77 16.24
C PRO A 597 26.06 20.14 16.04
N ASN A 598 26.35 21.10 16.93
CA ASN A 598 25.78 22.46 16.95
C ASN A 598 24.27 22.57 17.18
N VAL A 599 23.61 21.48 17.61
CA VAL A 599 22.16 21.44 17.84
C VAL A 599 21.88 20.73 19.15
N ASN A 600 21.23 21.43 20.09
CA ASN A 600 20.76 20.84 21.34
C ASN A 600 19.38 21.41 21.68
N ARG A 601 18.34 20.61 21.41
CA ARG A 601 16.93 21.02 21.52
C ARG A 601 16.07 19.92 22.09
N ILE A 602 15.05 20.31 22.85
CA ILE A 602 14.10 19.40 23.49
C ILE A 602 12.72 19.67 22.92
N PHE A 603 12.01 18.60 22.58
CA PHE A 603 10.67 18.62 22.00
C PHE A 603 9.70 17.92 22.92
N VAL A 604 8.55 18.54 23.20
CA VAL A 604 7.50 17.96 24.05
C VAL A 604 6.19 17.86 23.27
N ASN A 605 5.75 16.63 23.01
CA ASN A 605 4.44 16.28 22.46
C ASN A 605 3.56 15.72 23.59
N THR A 606 2.28 16.08 23.65
CA THR A 606 1.36 15.52 24.64
C THR A 606 -0.09 15.61 24.19
N SER A 607 -0.91 14.64 24.59
CA SER A 607 -2.37 14.69 24.49
C SER A 607 -3.03 15.47 25.63
N ILE A 608 -2.34 15.65 26.76
CA ILE A 608 -2.90 16.24 27.98
C ILE A 608 -3.10 17.74 27.78
N LYS A 609 -4.37 18.15 27.79
CA LYS A 609 -4.73 19.58 27.82
C LYS A 609 -4.34 20.18 29.17
N GLY A 610 -3.53 21.23 29.16
CA GLY A 610 -3.14 21.96 30.38
C GLY A 610 -1.90 21.44 31.12
N LEU A 611 -1.21 20.41 30.62
CA LEU A 611 0.06 19.95 31.23
C LEU A 611 1.10 21.07 31.31
N SER A 612 1.68 21.26 32.50
CA SER A 612 2.83 22.14 32.73
C SER A 612 4.10 21.51 32.16
N LYS A 613 4.41 21.84 30.91
CA LYS A 613 5.59 21.35 30.19
C LYS A 613 6.87 21.86 30.81
N ASP A 614 6.85 23.07 31.37
CA ASP A 614 8.04 23.70 31.95
C ASP A 614 8.46 22.95 33.23
N LYS A 615 7.51 22.54 34.09
CA LYS A 615 7.79 21.66 35.25
C LYS A 615 8.32 20.30 34.83
N LEU A 616 7.77 19.72 33.75
CA LEU A 616 8.26 18.45 33.19
C LEU A 616 9.70 18.56 32.69
N ILE A 617 10.03 19.62 31.94
CA ILE A 617 11.39 19.85 31.46
C ILE A 617 12.35 20.15 32.61
N GLU A 618 11.93 20.90 33.63
CA GLU A 618 12.75 21.16 34.81
C GLU A 618 13.12 19.87 35.53
N ALA A 619 12.14 18.95 35.72
CA ALA A 619 12.38 17.67 36.36
C ALA A 619 13.27 16.73 35.53
N VAL A 620 13.04 16.66 34.22
CA VAL A 620 13.75 15.73 33.32
C VAL A 620 15.13 16.24 32.90
N PHE A 621 15.32 17.55 32.80
CA PHE A 621 16.61 18.16 32.45
C PHE A 621 17.09 19.02 33.61
N ASN A 622 16.76 20.32 33.58
CA ASN A 622 17.10 21.30 34.61
C ASN A 622 16.29 22.59 34.44
N THR A 623 16.38 23.48 35.43
CA THR A 623 15.71 24.79 35.46
C THR A 623 16.14 25.73 34.32
N GLN A 624 17.35 25.58 33.76
CA GLN A 624 17.78 26.42 32.63
C GLN A 624 17.07 26.01 31.35
N ALA A 625 16.97 24.69 31.10
CA ALA A 625 16.23 24.12 29.97
C ALA A 625 14.75 24.55 30.02
N SER A 626 14.09 24.47 31.18
CA SER A 626 12.67 24.85 31.32
C SER A 626 12.42 26.33 31.04
N LYS A 627 13.38 27.21 31.34
CA LYS A 627 13.33 28.65 31.06
C LYS A 627 13.68 29.03 29.61
N SER A 628 14.24 28.10 28.83
CA SER A 628 14.71 28.34 27.47
C SER A 628 13.70 27.93 26.37
N LYS A 629 12.42 27.88 26.75
CA LYS A 629 11.32 27.59 25.85
C LYS A 629 11.29 28.56 24.67
N ILE A 630 11.23 28.04 23.46
CA ILE A 630 11.07 28.86 22.25
C ILE A 630 9.62 29.36 22.21
N THR A 631 9.45 30.66 22.43
CA THR A 631 8.16 31.34 22.52
C THR A 631 8.21 32.68 21.77
N GLY A 632 7.07 33.37 21.74
CA GLY A 632 6.96 34.70 21.14
C GLY A 632 6.91 34.65 19.62
N MET A 633 7.40 35.72 18.99
CA MET A 633 7.25 35.91 17.55
C MET A 633 8.06 34.90 16.74
N ASN A 634 9.21 34.45 17.23
CA ASN A 634 10.08 33.53 16.48
C ASN A 634 9.41 32.20 16.08
N VAL A 635 8.34 31.79 16.78
CA VAL A 635 7.56 30.59 16.43
C VAL A 635 6.87 30.73 15.05
N PHE A 636 6.51 31.95 14.64
CA PHE A 636 5.87 32.21 13.35
C PHE A 636 6.80 32.02 12.14
N ARG A 637 8.11 31.85 12.38
CA ARG A 637 9.08 31.42 11.34
C ARG A 637 8.72 30.09 10.70
N VAL A 638 7.90 29.26 11.37
CA VAL A 638 7.40 28.01 10.78
C VAL A 638 6.61 28.23 9.48
N PHE A 639 6.05 29.43 9.27
CA PHE A 639 5.36 29.82 8.03
C PHE A 639 6.31 30.44 6.97
N HIS A 640 7.63 30.36 7.18
CA HIS A 640 8.58 30.83 6.19
C HIS A 640 8.49 30.03 4.90
N ASP A 641 8.47 30.77 3.79
CA ASP A 641 8.32 30.26 2.44
C ASP A 641 6.97 29.53 2.20
N VAL A 642 5.95 29.88 2.99
CA VAL A 642 4.57 29.43 2.77
C VAL A 642 3.80 30.53 2.05
N LYS A 643 3.56 30.31 0.75
CA LYS A 643 2.82 31.20 -0.15
C LYS A 643 1.31 30.93 -0.09
N ARG A 644 0.51 31.95 -0.39
CA ARG A 644 -0.98 31.93 -0.37
C ARG A 644 -1.54 31.25 0.89
N LEU A 645 -1.01 31.65 2.03
CA LEU A 645 -1.39 31.10 3.32
C LEU A 645 -2.84 31.49 3.63
N THR A 646 -3.72 30.50 3.65
CA THR A 646 -5.09 30.67 4.12
C THR A 646 -5.13 30.35 5.60
N LEU A 647 -5.32 31.38 6.43
CA LEU A 647 -5.51 31.21 7.85
C LEU A 647 -6.98 30.83 8.13
N PHE A 648 -7.19 29.73 8.84
CA PHE A 648 -8.52 29.29 9.30
C PHE A 648 -8.79 29.69 10.74
N ASN A 649 -7.74 29.96 11.50
CA ASN A 649 -7.80 30.41 12.88
C ASN A 649 -6.69 31.44 13.14
N VAL A 650 -7.10 32.61 13.63
CA VAL A 650 -6.21 33.69 14.05
C VAL A 650 -6.61 34.11 15.46
N GLY A 651 -5.76 33.82 16.43
CA GLY A 651 -5.84 34.40 17.77
C GLY A 651 -4.93 35.60 17.89
N ALA A 652 -5.40 36.62 18.57
CA ALA A 652 -4.72 37.89 18.76
C ALA A 652 -5.05 38.55 20.12
N ARG A 653 -4.24 39.54 20.54
CA ARG A 653 -4.40 40.29 21.80
C ARG A 653 -4.44 41.79 21.52
N LYS A 654 -5.27 42.58 22.21
CA LYS A 654 -5.31 44.05 22.02
C LYS A 654 -4.04 44.73 22.55
N GLY A 655 -3.57 45.76 21.83
CA GLY A 655 -2.30 46.44 22.11
C GLY A 655 -2.27 47.34 23.35
N PHE A 656 -3.40 47.90 23.81
CA PHE A 656 -3.43 48.82 24.97
C PHE A 656 -4.82 48.86 25.66
N GLY A 657 -4.84 48.74 27.00
CA GLY A 657 -5.78 49.44 27.89
C GLY A 657 -7.30 49.15 27.88
N GLN A 658 -7.78 47.94 27.56
CA GLN A 658 -9.21 47.59 27.71
C GLN A 658 -9.44 46.15 28.21
N ASP A 659 -10.58 45.91 28.86
CA ASP A 659 -10.97 44.68 29.60
C ASP A 659 -11.03 43.36 28.79
N VAL A 660 -10.79 43.38 27.48
CA VAL A 660 -10.75 42.19 26.62
C VAL A 660 -9.30 41.90 26.20
N THR A 661 -8.70 40.88 26.84
CA THR A 661 -7.27 40.55 26.72
C THR A 661 -6.91 39.60 25.58
N PHE A 662 -7.88 38.85 25.03
CA PHE A 662 -7.67 37.86 23.98
C PHE A 662 -8.89 37.74 23.04
N GLN A 663 -8.64 37.72 21.73
CA GLN A 663 -9.67 37.60 20.71
C GLN A 663 -9.27 36.50 19.72
N ASN A 664 -10.16 35.51 19.55
CA ASN A 664 -10.02 34.45 18.54
C ASN A 664 -10.94 34.74 17.37
N PHE A 665 -10.36 34.69 16.18
CA PHE A 665 -11.07 34.81 14.92
C PHE A 665 -11.02 33.45 14.21
N ILE A 666 -12.19 32.86 13.98
CA ILE A 666 -12.34 31.51 13.40
C ILE A 666 -13.25 31.60 12.17
N GLY A 667 -12.87 30.90 11.11
CA GLY A 667 -13.62 30.87 9.86
C GLY A 667 -13.84 32.28 9.30
N LYS A 668 -15.11 32.68 9.16
CA LYS A 668 -15.52 33.95 8.54
C LYS A 668 -14.96 35.20 9.24
N ALA A 669 -14.65 35.12 10.54
CA ALA A 669 -14.13 36.25 11.31
C ALA A 669 -12.60 36.45 11.18
N VAL A 670 -11.86 35.48 10.64
CA VAL A 670 -10.38 35.51 10.53
C VAL A 670 -9.87 36.80 9.89
N GLN A 671 -10.63 37.33 8.95
CA GLN A 671 -10.29 38.50 8.15
C GLN A 671 -10.28 39.80 8.94
N ASP A 672 -11.23 39.97 9.85
CA ASP A 672 -11.26 41.12 10.75
C ASP A 672 -10.06 41.06 11.71
N GLY A 673 -9.66 39.84 12.10
CA GLY A 673 -8.44 39.59 12.86
C GLY A 673 -7.17 39.97 12.11
N ILE A 674 -7.05 39.58 10.83
CA ILE A 674 -5.91 39.94 9.99
C ILE A 674 -5.83 41.46 9.80
N LYS A 675 -6.94 42.12 9.44
CA LYS A 675 -6.99 43.59 9.27
C LYS A 675 -6.53 44.32 10.53
N SER A 676 -7.01 43.86 11.68
CA SER A 676 -6.65 44.45 12.97
C SER A 676 -5.17 44.23 13.32
N LEU A 677 -4.60 43.08 12.95
CA LEU A 677 -3.17 42.79 13.13
C LEU A 677 -2.29 43.70 12.25
N GLU A 678 -2.70 43.96 11.01
CA GLU A 678 -1.99 44.87 10.09
C GLU A 678 -2.04 46.33 10.53
N GLN A 679 -3.19 46.77 11.05
CA GLN A 679 -3.37 48.11 11.61
C GLN A 679 -2.63 48.30 12.94
N GLY A 680 -1.98 47.26 13.48
CA GLY A 680 -1.30 47.30 14.76
C GLY A 680 -2.22 47.46 15.97
N THR A 681 -3.54 47.27 15.79
CA THR A 681 -4.53 47.40 16.88
C THR A 681 -4.53 46.17 17.80
N ILE A 682 -4.11 45.03 17.26
CA ILE A 682 -3.93 43.77 17.99
C ILE A 682 -2.58 43.10 17.63
N ILE A 683 -2.11 42.20 18.50
CA ILE A 683 -0.82 41.51 18.44
C ILE A 683 -1.05 40.02 18.21
N LYS A 684 -0.22 39.38 17.37
CA LYS A 684 -0.31 37.95 17.02
C LYS A 684 -0.27 37.06 18.27
N ASN A 685 -1.14 36.04 18.35
CA ASN A 685 -1.12 35.05 19.43
C ASN A 685 -1.10 33.59 18.93
N ASN A 686 -2.00 33.16 18.03
CA ASN A 686 -1.98 31.79 17.50
C ASN A 686 -2.55 31.70 16.09
N PHE A 687 -1.82 31.13 15.16
CA PHE A 687 -2.25 30.98 13.78
C PHE A 687 -2.39 29.51 13.42
N PHE A 688 -3.35 29.21 12.57
CA PHE A 688 -3.44 27.94 11.86
C PHE A 688 -3.83 28.21 10.42
N GLY A 689 -3.11 27.61 9.48
CA GLY A 689 -3.39 27.79 8.07
C GLY A 689 -2.86 26.68 7.17
N VAL A 690 -3.33 26.72 5.93
CA VAL A 690 -2.89 25.87 4.84
C VAL A 690 -2.34 26.78 3.75
N GLY A 691 -1.20 26.40 3.17
CA GLY A 691 -0.57 27.15 2.09
C GLY A 691 0.36 26.25 1.28
N TYR A 692 1.18 26.88 0.45
CA TYR A 692 2.07 26.17 -0.47
C TYR A 692 3.53 26.54 -0.22
N LYS A 693 4.42 25.56 -0.11
CA LYS A 693 5.87 25.75 0.05
C LYS A 693 6.60 24.94 -1.01
N GLU A 694 7.44 25.58 -1.82
CA GLU A 694 8.07 24.96 -3.01
C GLU A 694 7.03 24.30 -3.94
N GLY A 695 5.85 24.91 -4.00
CA GLY A 695 4.66 24.40 -4.70
C GLY A 695 3.90 23.30 -3.95
N GLU A 696 4.41 22.73 -2.87
CA GLU A 696 3.75 21.65 -2.10
C GLU A 696 2.73 22.19 -1.08
N LYS A 697 1.54 21.57 -1.04
CA LYS A 697 0.48 21.93 -0.08
C LYS A 697 0.85 21.44 1.33
N ILE A 698 0.86 22.35 2.30
CA ILE A 698 1.20 22.04 3.69
C ILE A 698 0.18 22.61 4.68
N SER A 699 -0.03 21.93 5.81
CA SER A 699 -0.85 22.41 6.93
C SER A 699 0.01 22.68 8.16
N LEU A 700 -0.04 23.89 8.71
CA LEU A 700 0.76 24.29 9.85
C LEU A 700 -0.02 25.19 10.81
N GLY A 701 0.25 25.03 12.10
CA GLY A 701 -0.22 25.93 13.15
C GLY A 701 0.86 26.22 14.16
N CYS A 702 0.79 27.42 14.74
CA CYS A 702 1.66 27.83 15.83
C CYS A 702 0.98 28.75 16.84
N SER A 703 1.55 28.85 18.04
CA SER A 703 1.16 29.81 19.07
C SER A 703 2.36 30.51 19.69
N VAL A 704 2.19 31.76 20.13
CA VAL A 704 3.21 32.52 20.89
C VAL A 704 3.62 31.82 22.18
N SER A 705 2.78 30.94 22.70
CA SER A 705 3.13 30.07 23.84
C SER A 705 4.10 28.94 23.50
N GLY A 706 4.55 28.83 22.24
CA GLY A 706 5.58 27.90 21.79
C GLY A 706 5.06 26.58 21.19
N LYS A 707 3.74 26.41 21.02
CA LYS A 707 3.17 25.17 20.45
C LYS A 707 3.15 25.25 18.93
N ILE A 708 3.50 24.15 18.27
CA ILE A 708 3.48 23.98 16.81
C ILE A 708 2.77 22.67 16.47
N TRP A 709 1.97 22.63 15.40
CA TRP A 709 1.21 21.43 15.04
C TRP A 709 0.86 21.35 13.54
N SER A 710 0.50 20.16 13.09
CA SER A 710 -0.01 19.82 11.75
C SER A 710 -1.21 18.87 11.86
N TYR A 711 -2.00 18.69 10.78
CA TYR A 711 -3.07 17.68 10.72
C TYR A 711 -2.55 16.24 10.61
N LEU A 712 -1.26 16.06 10.31
CA LEU A 712 -0.64 14.75 10.13
C LEU A 712 -0.45 13.98 11.46
N ARG A 713 -0.40 12.65 11.34
CA ARG A 713 -0.01 11.73 12.42
C ARG A 713 1.12 10.82 11.93
N GLY A 714 1.97 10.37 12.83
CA GLY A 714 3.06 9.45 12.50
C GLY A 714 3.43 8.55 13.67
N ASN A 715 4.24 7.51 13.44
CA ASN A 715 4.85 6.70 14.50
C ASN A 715 5.89 7.52 15.30
N LEU A 716 6.44 6.95 16.39
CA LEU A 716 7.38 7.66 17.26
C LEU A 716 8.64 8.14 16.52
N ASN A 717 9.16 7.36 15.56
CA ASN A 717 10.33 7.70 14.76
C ASN A 717 10.03 8.81 13.73
N GLU A 718 8.84 8.79 13.12
CA GLU A 718 8.34 9.84 12.22
C GLU A 718 8.13 11.16 12.96
N LEU A 719 7.59 11.13 14.19
CA LEU A 719 7.47 12.32 15.04
C LEU A 719 8.85 12.94 15.33
N ALA A 720 9.85 12.13 15.68
CA ALA A 720 11.21 12.60 15.93
C ALA A 720 11.81 13.29 14.69
N SER A 721 11.62 12.69 13.51
CA SER A 721 12.07 13.24 12.23
C SER A 721 11.37 14.56 11.88
N TRP A 722 10.05 14.65 12.10
CA TRP A 722 9.28 15.88 11.91
C TRP A 722 9.73 17.00 12.86
N CYS A 723 9.95 16.69 14.14
CA CYS A 723 10.45 17.63 15.14
C CYS A 723 11.80 18.26 14.71
N LYS A 724 12.72 17.45 14.17
CA LYS A 724 14.02 17.89 13.67
C LYS A 724 13.89 18.98 12.60
N ASN A 725 13.06 18.75 11.57
CA ASN A 725 12.86 19.69 10.46
C ASN A 725 12.21 21.01 10.92
N ILE A 726 11.23 20.93 11.81
CA ILE A 726 10.58 22.11 12.40
C ILE A 726 11.58 22.92 13.24
N GLY A 727 12.40 22.23 14.04
CA GLY A 727 13.46 22.87 14.83
C GLY A 727 14.44 23.65 13.96
N ASP A 728 14.92 23.05 12.86
CA ASP A 728 15.87 23.68 11.93
C ASP A 728 15.28 24.97 11.30
N THR A 729 13.98 25.01 11.00
CA THR A 729 13.31 26.20 10.44
C THR A 729 13.21 27.34 11.47
N ILE A 730 12.85 27.04 12.71
CA ILE A 730 12.57 28.07 13.72
C ILE A 730 13.84 28.69 14.29
N SER A 731 14.89 27.88 14.42
CA SER A 731 16.20 28.33 14.90
C SER A 731 16.94 29.21 13.90
N ASN A 732 16.47 29.34 12.66
CA ASN A 732 17.10 30.20 11.66
C ASN A 732 16.77 31.68 11.92
N GLU A 733 17.78 32.45 12.33
CA GLU A 733 17.64 33.87 12.68
C GLU A 733 17.42 34.80 11.48
N ASN A 734 17.75 34.34 10.26
CA ASN A 734 17.58 35.12 9.03
C ASN A 734 16.12 35.22 8.57
N ILE A 735 15.18 34.55 9.26
CA ILE A 735 13.77 34.53 8.91
C ILE A 735 13.00 35.55 9.76
N ASP A 736 12.34 36.51 9.10
CA ASP A 736 11.43 37.46 9.75
C ASP A 736 10.13 36.78 10.22
N PRO A 737 9.81 36.82 11.53
CA PRO A 737 8.52 36.37 12.07
C PRO A 737 7.25 37.04 11.52
N ASN A 738 7.34 38.21 10.89
CA ASN A 738 6.21 38.95 10.33
C ASN A 738 5.84 38.52 8.91
N ILE A 739 6.68 37.70 8.25
CA ILE A 739 6.45 37.20 6.89
C ILE A 739 5.08 36.50 6.72
N VAL A 740 4.57 35.90 7.81
CA VAL A 740 3.28 35.21 7.83
C VAL A 740 2.09 36.10 7.44
N LEU A 741 2.11 37.40 7.74
CA LEU A 741 1.00 38.33 7.41
C LEU A 741 1.04 38.82 5.96
N GLN A 742 2.24 38.94 5.40
CA GLN A 742 2.46 39.37 4.01
C GLN A 742 1.82 38.39 3.03
N ASN A 743 1.90 37.09 3.33
CA ASN A 743 1.41 36.03 2.45
C ASN A 743 -0.05 35.59 2.72
N THR A 744 -0.81 36.34 3.55
CA THR A 744 -2.21 35.98 3.90
C THR A 744 -3.23 36.61 2.94
N LEU A 745 -4.18 35.81 2.44
CA LEU A 745 -5.27 36.25 1.55
C LEU A 745 -6.38 37.04 2.29
N LYS A 746 -6.90 38.12 1.66
CA LYS A 746 -8.02 38.91 2.19
C LYS A 746 -9.34 38.39 1.64
N ILE A 747 -10.27 37.97 2.51
CA ILE A 747 -11.59 37.45 2.16
C ILE A 747 -12.66 38.45 2.63
N GLU A 748 -13.62 38.76 1.78
CA GLU A 748 -14.73 39.67 2.02
C GLU A 748 -16.03 38.95 1.66
N LYS A 749 -17.06 39.08 2.48
CA LYS A 749 -18.38 38.56 2.11
C LYS A 749 -19.14 39.59 1.30
N ILE A 750 -19.52 39.23 0.09
CA ILE A 750 -20.26 40.10 -0.80
C ILE A 750 -21.73 39.66 -0.89
N VAL A 751 -22.63 40.64 -1.00
CA VAL A 751 -24.07 40.44 -1.19
C VAL A 751 -24.52 40.79 -2.61
N SER A 752 -23.60 41.27 -3.44
CA SER A 752 -23.78 41.63 -4.83
C SER A 752 -22.55 41.23 -5.62
N ARG A 753 -22.70 41.00 -6.93
CA ARG A 753 -21.55 40.63 -7.79
C ARG A 753 -20.49 41.74 -7.80
N PRO A 754 -19.19 41.41 -7.89
CA PRO A 754 -18.16 42.40 -8.15
C PRO A 754 -18.38 43.04 -9.54
N ASN A 755 -18.05 44.32 -9.66
CA ASN A 755 -18.07 45.05 -10.94
C ASN A 755 -16.79 44.77 -11.75
N ILE A 756 -16.48 43.48 -11.92
CA ILE A 756 -15.30 42.97 -12.60
C ILE A 756 -15.76 41.79 -13.45
N LEU A 757 -15.18 41.65 -14.65
CA LEU A 757 -15.52 40.55 -15.54
C LEU A 757 -15.00 39.21 -14.99
N PRO A 758 -15.87 38.18 -14.90
CA PRO A 758 -15.43 36.84 -14.61
C PRO A 758 -14.70 36.26 -15.82
N ILE A 759 -13.53 35.67 -15.61
CA ILE A 759 -12.68 35.11 -16.68
C ILE A 759 -12.68 33.59 -16.67
N MET A 760 -13.02 32.97 -15.54
CA MET A 760 -13.01 31.52 -15.37
C MET A 760 -14.00 31.10 -14.30
N VAL A 761 -14.61 29.94 -14.51
CA VAL A 761 -15.28 29.16 -13.46
C VAL A 761 -14.61 27.79 -13.38
N ASP A 762 -14.43 27.32 -12.16
CA ASP A 762 -13.77 26.05 -11.90
C ASP A 762 -14.54 25.22 -10.89
N TRP A 763 -14.34 23.90 -10.97
CA TRP A 763 -14.92 22.94 -10.03
C TRP A 763 -14.48 23.23 -8.60
N HIS A 764 -15.27 22.78 -7.63
CA HIS A 764 -14.88 22.91 -6.23
C HIS A 764 -13.53 22.20 -5.98
N PRO A 765 -12.54 22.82 -5.30
CA PRO A 765 -11.19 22.26 -5.16
C PRO A 765 -11.15 20.83 -4.64
N ASP A 766 -12.02 20.47 -3.69
CA ASP A 766 -12.09 19.11 -3.12
C ASP A 766 -12.49 18.04 -4.15
N MET A 767 -13.13 18.41 -5.26
CA MET A 767 -13.44 17.45 -6.32
C MET A 767 -12.17 16.94 -7.01
N TYR A 768 -11.14 17.78 -7.11
CA TYR A 768 -9.84 17.41 -7.65
C TYR A 768 -9.03 16.52 -6.71
N ASP A 769 -9.49 16.32 -5.47
CA ASP A 769 -8.84 15.40 -4.57
C ASP A 769 -9.08 13.92 -4.90
N PHE A 770 -10.00 13.64 -5.82
CA PHE A 770 -10.43 12.31 -6.19
C PHE A 770 -10.23 12.02 -7.68
N SER A 771 -10.24 10.72 -8.05
CA SER A 771 -10.30 10.30 -9.45
C SER A 771 -11.49 10.96 -10.16
N GLU A 772 -11.29 11.38 -11.41
CA GLU A 772 -12.32 11.97 -12.27
C GLU A 772 -13.58 11.11 -12.36
N THR A 773 -13.42 9.78 -12.33
CA THR A 773 -14.50 8.79 -12.40
C THR A 773 -15.32 8.67 -11.12
N ARG A 774 -14.95 9.37 -10.04
CA ARG A 774 -15.69 9.35 -8.77
C ARG A 774 -17.03 10.06 -8.89
N PHE A 775 -17.10 11.06 -9.78
CA PHE A 775 -18.28 11.87 -10.01
C PHE A 775 -18.88 11.47 -11.35
N GLU A 776 -19.92 10.64 -11.31
CA GLU A 776 -20.66 10.22 -12.51
C GLU A 776 -21.88 11.13 -12.66
N ILE A 777 -21.95 11.90 -13.76
CA ILE A 777 -23.10 12.73 -14.11
C ILE A 777 -23.92 12.00 -15.18
N ARG A 778 -25.19 11.70 -14.90
CA ARG A 778 -26.11 11.06 -15.86
C ARG A 778 -27.14 12.05 -16.38
N ILE A 779 -27.29 12.09 -17.70
CA ILE A 779 -28.23 12.95 -18.44
C ILE A 779 -28.82 12.10 -19.56
N ASP A 780 -30.15 11.98 -19.63
CA ASP A 780 -30.88 11.28 -20.70
C ASP A 780 -30.35 9.87 -21.07
N GLY A 781 -29.80 9.14 -20.09
CA GLY A 781 -29.24 7.79 -20.27
C GLY A 781 -27.76 7.75 -20.65
N ASN A 782 -27.16 8.89 -20.99
CA ASN A 782 -25.73 9.06 -21.16
C ASN A 782 -25.04 9.30 -19.81
N SER A 783 -23.76 8.93 -19.72
CA SER A 783 -22.94 9.06 -18.51
C SER A 783 -21.66 9.83 -18.83
N TYR A 784 -21.41 10.87 -18.04
CA TYR A 784 -20.27 11.78 -18.13
C TYR A 784 -19.51 11.77 -16.80
N ASP A 785 -18.26 12.19 -16.83
CA ASP A 785 -17.43 12.41 -15.65
C ASP A 785 -16.56 13.65 -15.83
N LEU A 786 -15.63 13.92 -14.90
CA LEU A 786 -14.79 15.12 -14.99
C LEU A 786 -13.82 15.14 -16.18
N SER A 787 -13.58 14.00 -16.86
CA SER A 787 -12.66 13.89 -18.00
C SER A 787 -13.30 14.30 -19.34
N ASN A 788 -14.64 14.40 -19.39
CA ASN A 788 -15.39 14.76 -20.59
C ASN A 788 -16.49 15.81 -20.35
N SER A 789 -16.35 16.58 -19.27
CA SER A 789 -17.24 17.68 -18.92
C SER A 789 -16.47 18.87 -18.35
N GLU A 790 -17.04 20.07 -18.48
CA GLU A 790 -16.41 21.30 -17.99
C GLU A 790 -17.42 22.34 -17.53
N LEU A 791 -16.92 23.30 -16.75
CA LEU A 791 -17.64 24.52 -16.40
C LEU A 791 -17.08 25.70 -17.20
N ASN A 792 -17.96 26.52 -17.76
CA ASN A 792 -17.62 27.72 -18.53
C ASN A 792 -18.39 28.95 -18.06
N ILE A 793 -17.78 30.13 -18.17
CA ILE A 793 -18.48 31.40 -17.98
C ILE A 793 -19.43 31.62 -19.15
N VAL A 794 -20.68 31.99 -18.85
CA VAL A 794 -21.67 32.36 -19.86
C VAL A 794 -21.67 33.86 -20.12
N GLU A 795 -21.33 34.64 -19.09
CA GLU A 795 -21.52 36.07 -19.05
C GLU A 795 -20.33 36.88 -19.57
N ASP A 796 -20.57 37.85 -20.44
CA ASP A 796 -19.57 38.75 -21.04
C ASP A 796 -19.71 40.22 -20.62
N ASP A 797 -20.73 40.56 -19.83
CA ASP A 797 -20.97 41.91 -19.31
C ASP A 797 -21.08 41.94 -17.76
N VAL A 798 -20.58 43.03 -17.17
CA VAL A 798 -20.76 43.33 -15.75
C VAL A 798 -22.20 43.67 -15.37
N ALA A 799 -23.02 44.10 -16.33
CA ALA A 799 -24.42 44.48 -16.12
C ALA A 799 -25.38 43.31 -15.87
N ASN A 800 -25.02 42.10 -16.31
CA ASN A 800 -25.88 40.93 -16.24
C ASN A 800 -25.68 40.11 -14.94
N PRO A 801 -26.50 39.10 -14.63
CA PRO A 801 -26.24 38.20 -13.50
C PRO A 801 -24.98 37.34 -13.70
N LEU A 802 -24.35 36.86 -12.61
CA LEU A 802 -23.24 35.91 -12.72
C LEU A 802 -23.76 34.55 -13.18
N GLN A 803 -23.49 34.19 -14.44
CA GLN A 803 -23.92 32.92 -15.03
C GLN A 803 -22.75 32.04 -15.48
N PHE A 804 -22.92 30.74 -15.30
CA PHE A 804 -21.99 29.72 -15.77
C PHE A 804 -22.74 28.53 -16.36
N SER A 805 -22.08 27.73 -17.21
CA SER A 805 -22.65 26.53 -17.78
C SER A 805 -21.84 25.29 -17.43
N PHE A 806 -22.53 24.18 -17.29
CA PHE A 806 -21.97 22.83 -17.36
C PHE A 806 -22.12 22.33 -18.79
N ASP A 807 -21.00 22.03 -19.43
CA ASP A 807 -20.94 21.62 -20.83
C ASP A 807 -20.35 20.21 -20.97
N THR A 808 -20.98 19.41 -21.83
CA THR A 808 -20.44 18.15 -22.36
C THR A 808 -20.33 18.25 -23.89
N SER A 809 -20.00 17.14 -24.55
CA SER A 809 -20.01 17.05 -26.02
C SER A 809 -21.36 17.42 -26.68
N ASP A 810 -22.45 17.22 -25.96
CA ASP A 810 -23.81 17.19 -26.50
C ASP A 810 -24.85 17.91 -25.64
N VAL A 811 -24.51 18.26 -24.39
CA VAL A 811 -25.42 18.91 -23.44
C VAL A 811 -24.79 20.18 -22.86
N ARG A 812 -25.61 21.23 -22.72
CA ARG A 812 -25.26 22.48 -22.05
C ARG A 812 -26.33 22.88 -21.04
N ILE A 813 -25.98 22.95 -19.76
CA ILE A 813 -26.87 23.31 -18.66
C ILE A 813 -26.42 24.65 -18.07
N ILE A 814 -27.28 25.66 -18.04
CA ILE A 814 -26.93 27.01 -17.56
C ILE A 814 -27.41 27.20 -16.12
N PHE A 815 -26.55 27.79 -15.31
CA PHE A 815 -26.77 28.14 -13.91
C PHE A 815 -26.51 29.62 -13.67
N GLU A 816 -27.19 30.18 -12.68
CA GLU A 816 -26.99 31.55 -12.20
C GLU A 816 -26.62 31.54 -10.72
N ILE A 817 -25.65 32.39 -10.34
CA ILE A 817 -25.30 32.65 -8.95
C ILE A 817 -26.04 33.90 -8.49
N GLU A 818 -27.01 33.68 -7.60
CA GLU A 818 -27.72 34.74 -6.88
C GLU A 818 -26.97 35.04 -5.58
N LEU A 819 -26.58 36.30 -5.40
CA LEU A 819 -26.01 36.83 -4.16
C LEU A 819 -27.02 37.80 -3.54
N GLY A 820 -27.16 37.76 -2.22
CA GLY A 820 -28.06 38.68 -1.53
C GLY A 820 -27.84 38.71 -0.03
N ALA A 821 -28.68 39.48 0.66
CA ALA A 821 -28.76 39.50 2.11
C ALA A 821 -30.18 39.11 2.55
N THR A 822 -30.30 38.36 3.64
CA THR A 822 -31.61 38.15 4.26
C THR A 822 -32.11 39.44 4.89
N ASN A 823 -33.38 39.48 5.32
CA ASN A 823 -33.96 40.62 6.05
C ASN A 823 -33.22 40.98 7.36
N GLN A 824 -32.24 40.17 7.79
CA GLN A 824 -31.38 40.40 8.96
C GLN A 824 -29.93 40.75 8.56
N ASP A 825 -29.69 41.21 7.33
CA ASP A 825 -28.35 41.52 6.78
C ASP A 825 -27.37 40.33 6.77
N ILE A 826 -27.88 39.09 6.73
CA ILE A 826 -27.03 37.90 6.62
C ILE A 826 -26.78 37.60 5.14
N PRO A 827 -25.54 37.67 4.63
CA PRO A 827 -25.24 37.37 3.23
C PRO A 827 -25.54 35.89 2.91
N TYR A 828 -26.27 35.65 1.83
CA TYR A 828 -26.54 34.33 1.26
C TYR A 828 -26.06 34.23 -0.18
N TYR A 829 -25.94 33.00 -0.67
CA TYR A 829 -25.75 32.70 -2.08
C TYR A 829 -26.67 31.53 -2.47
N ARG A 830 -27.10 31.48 -3.72
CA ARG A 830 -27.88 30.38 -4.28
C ARG A 830 -27.45 30.11 -5.72
N ILE A 831 -27.39 28.85 -6.10
CA ILE A 831 -27.23 28.41 -7.48
C ILE A 831 -28.61 28.06 -8.02
N ILE A 832 -28.98 28.66 -9.15
CA ILE A 832 -30.29 28.52 -9.78
C ILE A 832 -30.10 27.93 -11.18
N LYS A 833 -30.69 26.76 -11.43
CA LYS A 833 -30.72 26.17 -12.78
C LYS A 833 -31.64 26.99 -13.70
N ARG A 834 -31.13 27.43 -14.86
CA ARG A 834 -31.89 28.23 -15.85
C ARG A 834 -32.37 27.40 -17.05
N THR A 835 -31.75 26.26 -17.33
CA THR A 835 -32.14 25.32 -18.40
C THR A 835 -33.07 24.22 -17.89
N ASN A 836 -34.03 23.81 -18.72
CA ASN A 836 -34.94 22.69 -18.43
C ASN A 836 -34.36 21.32 -18.83
N ILE A 837 -33.16 21.02 -18.34
CA ILE A 837 -32.46 19.74 -18.56
C ILE A 837 -32.20 19.13 -17.18
N ASP A 838 -32.56 17.87 -16.98
CA ASP A 838 -32.36 17.17 -15.72
C ASP A 838 -31.07 16.36 -15.76
N ALA A 839 -30.26 16.52 -14.72
CA ALA A 839 -28.99 15.82 -14.56
C ALA A 839 -28.83 15.37 -13.12
N VAL A 840 -28.27 14.17 -12.96
CA VAL A 840 -28.09 13.51 -11.67
C VAL A 840 -26.61 13.20 -11.47
N VAL A 841 -26.07 13.56 -10.31
CA VAL A 841 -24.68 13.28 -9.93
C VAL A 841 -24.64 12.14 -8.91
N PHE A 842 -23.84 11.12 -9.21
CA PHE A 842 -23.53 10.00 -8.33
C PHE A 842 -22.11 10.15 -7.79
N HIS A 843 -21.95 10.15 -6.47
CA HIS A 843 -20.62 10.19 -5.84
C HIS A 843 -20.68 9.55 -4.45
N GLY A 844 -19.69 8.73 -4.08
CA GLY A 844 -19.60 8.18 -2.71
C GLY A 844 -20.80 7.35 -2.22
N GLY A 845 -21.59 6.77 -3.14
CA GLY A 845 -22.80 6.01 -2.81
C GLY A 845 -24.06 6.87 -2.62
N THR A 846 -23.96 8.19 -2.77
CA THR A 846 -25.11 9.12 -2.77
C THR A 846 -25.47 9.54 -4.19
N GLN A 847 -26.73 9.92 -4.38
CA GLN A 847 -27.27 10.42 -5.64
C GLN A 847 -28.01 11.73 -5.35
N GLN A 848 -27.70 12.79 -6.10
CA GLN A 848 -28.41 14.07 -5.98
C GLN A 848 -28.54 14.78 -7.34
N SER A 849 -29.41 15.78 -7.42
CA SER A 849 -29.53 16.61 -8.64
C SER A 849 -28.24 17.43 -8.85
N ILE A 850 -27.91 17.77 -10.10
CA ILE A 850 -26.74 18.62 -10.38
C ILE A 850 -26.81 19.99 -9.70
N GLU A 851 -28.01 20.55 -9.52
CA GLU A 851 -28.23 21.81 -8.82
C GLU A 851 -27.90 21.70 -7.33
N SER A 852 -28.41 20.65 -6.66
CA SER A 852 -28.07 20.37 -5.26
C SER A 852 -26.59 20.07 -5.08
N PHE A 853 -26.00 19.33 -6.03
CA PHE A 853 -24.57 19.03 -6.04
C PHE A 853 -23.72 20.30 -6.13
N LEU A 854 -23.99 21.18 -7.10
CA LEU A 854 -23.26 22.44 -7.25
C LEU A 854 -23.52 23.39 -6.09
N GLN A 855 -24.70 23.34 -5.46
CA GLN A 855 -25.01 24.14 -4.27
C GLN A 855 -24.19 23.70 -3.05
N GLU A 856 -23.84 22.42 -2.93
CA GLU A 856 -22.96 21.88 -1.89
C GLU A 856 -21.48 22.09 -2.26
N PHE A 857 -21.09 21.65 -3.45
CA PHE A 857 -19.77 21.80 -4.07
C PHE A 857 -19.72 23.03 -4.97
N ALA A 858 -19.85 24.20 -4.34
CA ALA A 858 -19.91 25.49 -5.04
C ALA A 858 -18.68 25.71 -5.96
N PRO A 859 -18.88 25.99 -7.26
CA PRO A 859 -17.81 26.39 -8.16
C PRO A 859 -17.10 27.66 -7.68
N THR A 860 -15.84 27.80 -8.08
CA THR A 860 -15.05 29.01 -7.85
C THR A 860 -15.02 29.85 -9.12
N ILE A 861 -15.44 31.12 -9.03
CA ILE A 861 -15.35 32.10 -10.12
C ILE A 861 -14.08 32.94 -9.92
N TRP A 862 -13.34 33.17 -10.99
CA TRP A 862 -12.17 34.04 -11.02
C TRP A 862 -12.43 35.25 -11.89
N PHE A 863 -11.87 36.39 -11.51
CA PHE A 863 -12.08 37.66 -12.17
C PHE A 863 -10.77 38.19 -12.79
N ALA A 864 -10.91 39.12 -13.73
CA ALA A 864 -9.81 39.69 -14.51
C ALA A 864 -8.69 40.36 -13.67
N ASP A 865 -9.01 40.83 -12.46
CA ASP A 865 -8.07 41.45 -11.52
C ASP A 865 -7.33 40.43 -10.63
N GLY A 866 -7.52 39.12 -10.86
CA GLY A 866 -6.96 38.04 -10.04
C GLY A 866 -7.75 37.74 -8.77
N SER A 867 -8.85 38.44 -8.51
CA SER A 867 -9.75 38.11 -7.41
C SER A 867 -10.58 36.86 -7.71
N GLN A 868 -11.07 36.19 -6.66
CA GLN A 868 -11.87 34.97 -6.78
C GLN A 868 -13.10 35.01 -5.88
N LEU A 869 -14.19 34.37 -6.29
CA LEU A 869 -15.44 34.22 -5.55
C LEU A 869 -15.78 32.74 -5.45
N PHE A 870 -15.95 32.24 -4.23
CA PHE A 870 -16.58 30.95 -3.99
C PHE A 870 -17.70 31.15 -2.97
N GLN A 871 -18.90 30.64 -3.29
CA GLN A 871 -20.11 30.97 -2.54
C GLN A 871 -20.33 32.50 -2.52
N ASN A 872 -20.31 33.13 -1.34
CA ASN A 872 -20.31 34.58 -1.16
C ASN A 872 -18.98 35.13 -0.63
N ASN A 873 -17.92 34.33 -0.61
CA ASN A 873 -16.59 34.74 -0.14
C ASN A 873 -15.75 35.22 -1.32
N TYR A 874 -15.49 36.51 -1.35
CA TYR A 874 -14.70 37.20 -2.36
C TYR A 874 -13.29 37.45 -1.85
N ILE A 875 -12.28 36.91 -2.53
CA ILE A 875 -10.88 37.00 -2.13
C ILE A 875 -10.13 37.96 -3.04
N LYS A 876 -9.41 38.91 -2.44
CA LYS A 876 -8.48 39.80 -3.14
C LYS A 876 -7.04 39.61 -2.67
N GLU A 877 -6.11 39.73 -3.59
CA GLU A 877 -4.68 39.79 -3.28
C GLU A 877 -4.31 41.20 -2.76
N LYS A 878 -3.25 41.30 -1.94
CA LYS A 878 -2.83 42.57 -1.31
C LYS A 878 -1.93 43.41 -2.20
N MET A 879 -1.26 42.78 -3.17
CA MET A 879 -0.42 43.42 -4.16
C MET A 879 -1.04 43.16 -5.52
N GLU A 880 -1.20 44.20 -6.32
CA GLU A 880 -1.54 44.05 -7.73
C GLU A 880 -0.32 43.44 -8.44
N ALA A 881 -0.56 42.48 -9.33
CA ALA A 881 0.52 41.97 -10.15
C ALA A 881 1.04 43.09 -11.05
N ASP A 882 2.33 43.04 -11.39
CA ASP A 882 2.87 43.91 -12.44
C ASP A 882 2.38 43.42 -13.81
N VAL A 883 2.56 44.24 -14.85
CA VAL A 883 2.32 43.81 -16.23
C VAL A 883 3.23 42.64 -16.60
N ILE A 884 2.78 41.80 -17.53
CA ILE A 884 3.63 40.71 -18.03
C ILE A 884 4.95 41.28 -18.62
N PRO A 885 6.11 40.69 -18.30
CA PRO A 885 7.37 41.10 -18.93
C PRO A 885 7.29 40.98 -20.45
N LEU A 886 7.72 42.01 -21.19
CA LEU A 886 7.66 41.99 -22.65
C LEU A 886 8.50 40.87 -23.28
N ASP A 887 9.53 40.39 -22.60
CA ASP A 887 10.36 39.26 -23.04
C ASP A 887 9.58 37.93 -23.04
N ASN A 888 8.50 37.85 -22.25
CA ASN A 888 7.58 36.72 -22.25
C ASN A 888 6.55 36.79 -23.39
N ILE A 889 6.54 37.85 -24.21
CA ILE A 889 5.70 37.96 -25.41
C ILE A 889 6.54 37.73 -26.66
N ILE A 890 6.25 36.65 -27.39
CA ILE A 890 6.94 36.23 -28.62
C ILE A 890 6.08 36.59 -29.82
N THR A 891 6.64 37.34 -30.77
CA THR A 891 5.94 37.69 -32.02
C THR A 891 6.10 36.61 -33.09
N ASP A 892 5.07 36.41 -33.91
CA ASP A 892 5.11 35.48 -35.04
C ASP A 892 4.32 35.99 -36.25
N ASN A 893 4.67 35.50 -37.45
CA ASN A 893 4.01 35.86 -38.69
C ASN A 893 2.84 34.92 -38.99
N TRP A 894 1.63 35.41 -38.76
CA TRP A 894 0.38 34.65 -39.00
C TRP A 894 -0.18 34.79 -40.42
N ALA A 895 0.65 35.19 -41.40
CA ALA A 895 0.22 35.31 -42.79
C ALA A 895 -0.29 33.98 -43.35
N GLY A 896 -1.47 34.00 -43.97
CA GLY A 896 -2.12 32.81 -44.53
C GLY A 896 -2.94 31.98 -43.53
N VAL A 897 -2.95 32.37 -42.24
CA VAL A 897 -3.78 31.75 -41.21
C VAL A 897 -5.09 32.52 -41.06
N ASN A 898 -6.21 31.81 -41.06
CA ASN A 898 -7.50 32.39 -40.76
C ASN A 898 -7.64 32.58 -39.25
N LEU A 899 -7.39 33.81 -38.77
CA LEU A 899 -7.41 34.12 -37.34
C LEU A 899 -8.76 33.88 -36.66
N ARG A 900 -9.85 33.68 -37.43
CA ARG A 900 -11.15 33.31 -36.86
C ARG A 900 -11.26 31.82 -36.52
N ARG A 901 -10.47 30.96 -37.17
CA ARG A 901 -10.52 29.50 -37.05
C ARG A 901 -9.49 29.02 -36.04
N GLU A 902 -9.98 28.64 -34.87
CA GLU A 902 -9.16 28.15 -33.75
C GLU A 902 -8.67 26.72 -33.99
N SER A 903 -9.59 25.74 -34.00
CA SER A 903 -9.30 24.30 -34.09
C SER A 903 -9.00 23.81 -35.51
N GLN A 904 -8.21 22.74 -35.61
CA GLN A 904 -7.97 21.98 -36.85
C GLN A 904 -9.02 20.86 -37.08
N ASP A 905 -9.97 20.69 -36.15
CA ASP A 905 -11.01 19.65 -36.11
C ASP A 905 -10.44 18.20 -36.12
N ILE A 906 -11.05 17.29 -36.88
CA ILE A 906 -10.67 15.88 -37.02
C ILE A 906 -10.09 15.64 -38.42
N ALA A 907 -9.26 14.60 -38.58
CA ALA A 907 -8.66 14.28 -39.89
C ALA A 907 -9.74 13.96 -40.96
N PRO A 908 -9.66 14.55 -42.18
CA PRO A 908 -8.62 15.45 -42.68
C PRO A 908 -8.72 16.87 -42.10
N TYR A 909 -7.61 17.36 -41.55
CA TYR A 909 -7.57 18.61 -40.77
C TYR A 909 -7.79 19.88 -41.59
N VAL A 910 -8.36 20.90 -40.94
CA VAL A 910 -8.50 22.26 -41.47
C VAL A 910 -7.13 22.96 -41.47
N GLN A 911 -6.55 23.16 -42.65
CA GLN A 911 -5.16 23.62 -42.78
C GLN A 911 -4.93 25.12 -42.55
N ASP A 912 -5.98 25.95 -42.62
CA ASP A 912 -5.89 27.40 -42.41
C ASP A 912 -6.19 27.83 -40.96
N SER A 913 -6.29 26.89 -40.02
CA SER A 913 -6.57 27.19 -38.61
C SER A 913 -5.32 27.56 -37.80
N ILE A 914 -5.52 28.26 -36.69
CA ILE A 914 -4.48 28.62 -35.73
C ILE A 914 -3.81 27.36 -35.17
N GLN A 915 -4.60 26.37 -34.75
CA GLN A 915 -4.08 25.12 -34.19
C GLN A 915 -3.24 24.34 -35.20
N TYR A 916 -3.67 24.22 -36.47
CA TYR A 916 -2.91 23.51 -37.49
C TYR A 916 -1.56 24.19 -37.80
N TYR A 917 -1.56 25.53 -37.95
CA TYR A 917 -0.33 26.30 -38.13
C TYR A 917 0.62 26.11 -36.93
N PHE A 918 0.09 26.26 -35.72
CA PHE A 918 0.90 26.27 -34.51
C PHE A 918 1.47 24.89 -34.19
N ILE A 919 0.69 23.81 -34.37
CA ILE A 919 1.18 22.43 -34.29
C ILE A 919 2.35 22.21 -35.25
N ASN A 920 2.22 22.65 -36.51
CA ASN A 920 3.29 22.48 -37.50
C ASN A 920 4.56 23.27 -37.16
N LYS A 921 4.41 24.41 -36.49
CA LYS A 921 5.54 25.19 -35.97
C LYS A 921 6.29 24.43 -34.88
N ILE A 922 5.57 23.91 -33.89
CA ILE A 922 6.19 23.36 -32.66
C ILE A 922 6.49 21.85 -32.73
N ARG A 923 5.93 21.12 -33.71
CA ARG A 923 6.01 19.64 -33.74
C ARG A 923 7.42 19.06 -33.69
N ASN A 924 8.41 19.80 -34.16
CA ASN A 924 9.79 19.32 -34.19
C ASN A 924 10.52 19.56 -32.85
N ASP A 925 9.96 20.39 -31.97
CA ASP A 925 10.58 20.77 -30.69
C ASP A 925 10.24 19.80 -29.55
N PHE A 926 9.21 18.98 -29.74
CA PHE A 926 8.65 18.03 -28.75
C PHE A 926 8.78 16.58 -29.20
N ASP A 927 8.91 15.66 -28.26
CA ASP A 927 8.91 14.22 -28.55
C ASP A 927 7.48 13.72 -28.79
N ILE A 928 6.52 14.23 -28.02
CA ILE A 928 5.09 13.96 -28.17
C ILE A 928 4.35 15.27 -28.36
N VAL A 929 3.43 15.31 -29.34
CA VAL A 929 2.45 16.39 -29.52
C VAL A 929 1.07 15.77 -29.53
N TYR A 930 0.24 16.23 -28.60
CA TYR A 930 -1.08 15.68 -28.35
C TYR A 930 -2.14 16.78 -28.51
N ASP A 931 -3.11 16.53 -29.39
CA ASP A 931 -4.27 17.40 -29.67
C ASP A 931 -5.36 17.09 -28.63
N ASP A 932 -5.33 17.78 -27.49
CA ASP A 932 -6.29 17.58 -26.40
C ASP A 932 -7.55 18.46 -26.52
N ASP A 933 -7.62 19.30 -27.56
CA ASP A 933 -8.75 20.20 -27.89
C ASP A 933 -10.12 19.50 -27.77
N GLY A 934 -10.99 20.10 -26.98
CA GLY A 934 -12.37 19.69 -26.75
C GLY A 934 -12.75 19.60 -25.27
N LYS A 935 -14.05 19.46 -24.99
CA LYS A 935 -14.62 19.55 -23.63
C LYS A 935 -13.87 18.73 -22.58
N GLY A 936 -13.44 19.39 -21.51
CA GLY A 936 -12.69 18.76 -20.41
C GLY A 936 -11.19 18.60 -20.66
N GLU A 937 -10.62 19.30 -21.64
CA GLU A 937 -9.18 19.33 -21.94
C GLU A 937 -8.30 19.85 -20.79
N ILE A 938 -7.01 19.50 -20.87
CA ILE A 938 -5.91 20.11 -20.14
C ILE A 938 -5.52 21.45 -20.77
N ALA A 939 -5.38 21.45 -22.10
CA ALA A 939 -5.03 22.57 -22.97
C ALA A 939 -5.34 22.18 -24.43
N ASP A 940 -5.43 23.13 -25.37
CA ASP A 940 -5.71 22.81 -26.78
C ASP A 940 -4.62 21.92 -27.40
N ILE A 941 -3.36 22.15 -27.02
CA ILE A 941 -2.22 21.33 -27.43
C ILE A 941 -1.34 21.04 -26.22
N VAL A 942 -0.94 19.78 -26.07
CA VAL A 942 0.03 19.34 -25.08
C VAL A 942 1.30 18.89 -25.79
N GLY A 943 2.40 19.62 -25.56
CA GLY A 943 3.75 19.25 -26.00
C GLY A 943 4.50 18.61 -24.85
N ILE A 944 5.15 17.46 -25.08
CA ILE A 944 5.97 16.79 -24.07
C ILE A 944 7.37 16.58 -24.64
N LYS A 945 8.36 17.02 -23.86
CA LYS A 945 9.78 16.87 -24.18
C LYS A 945 10.47 16.06 -23.09
N ASP A 946 11.06 14.93 -23.47
CA ASP A 946 11.79 14.05 -22.55
C ASP A 946 13.29 14.36 -22.59
N LEU A 947 13.74 15.28 -21.73
CA LEU A 947 15.16 15.63 -21.62
C LEU A 947 15.91 14.64 -20.71
N PRO A 948 17.26 14.55 -20.77
CA PRO A 948 18.01 13.58 -19.98
C PRO A 948 17.79 13.70 -18.46
N THR A 949 17.60 14.92 -17.93
CA THR A 949 17.51 15.19 -16.48
C THR A 949 16.09 15.44 -15.97
N HIS A 950 15.18 15.85 -16.84
CA HIS A 950 13.82 16.23 -16.48
C HIS A 950 12.89 16.11 -17.70
N ILE A 951 11.58 16.13 -17.47
CA ILE A 951 10.56 16.15 -18.51
C ILE A 951 9.93 17.53 -18.51
N GLU A 952 9.79 18.12 -19.69
CA GLU A 952 9.05 19.37 -19.85
C GLU A 952 7.67 19.08 -20.45
N ILE A 953 6.63 19.55 -19.77
CA ILE A 953 5.24 19.50 -20.21
C ILE A 953 4.82 20.92 -20.56
N HIS A 954 4.49 21.14 -21.83
CA HIS A 954 4.13 22.42 -22.40
C HIS A 954 2.65 22.42 -22.75
N LEU A 955 1.89 23.29 -22.09
CA LEU A 955 0.44 23.41 -22.24
C LEU A 955 0.13 24.68 -23.05
N PHE A 956 -0.37 24.52 -24.27
CA PHE A 956 -0.68 25.63 -25.16
C PHE A 956 -2.18 25.86 -25.23
N HIS A 957 -2.60 27.06 -24.83
CA HIS A 957 -3.98 27.53 -24.88
C HIS A 957 -4.16 28.46 -26.07
N LEU A 958 -5.00 28.08 -27.01
CA LEU A 958 -5.19 28.75 -28.29
C LEU A 958 -6.56 29.43 -28.32
N LYS A 959 -6.64 30.60 -28.94
CA LYS A 959 -7.93 31.23 -29.17
C LYS A 959 -7.99 31.98 -30.49
N GLY A 960 -9.13 31.87 -31.17
CA GLY A 960 -9.46 32.68 -32.33
C GLY A 960 -9.54 34.17 -32.00
N ALA A 961 -9.22 35.01 -32.99
CA ALA A 961 -9.41 36.46 -32.93
C ALA A 961 -10.87 36.82 -33.25
N ILE A 962 -11.47 37.64 -32.40
CA ILE A 962 -12.80 38.23 -32.61
C ILE A 962 -12.77 39.05 -33.91
N GLY A 963 -13.67 38.70 -34.84
CA GLY A 963 -13.71 39.31 -36.17
C GLY A 963 -12.53 38.94 -37.09
N GLY A 964 -11.66 38.00 -36.69
CA GLY A 964 -10.55 37.49 -37.52
C GLY A 964 -9.44 38.51 -37.80
N ARG A 965 -9.23 39.49 -36.91
CA ARG A 965 -8.26 40.58 -37.10
C ARG A 965 -7.41 40.82 -35.86
N VAL A 966 -6.21 41.34 -36.08
CA VAL A 966 -5.37 41.92 -35.01
C VAL A 966 -6.09 43.11 -34.40
N SER A 967 -6.23 43.14 -33.08
CA SER A 967 -6.94 44.21 -32.37
C SER A 967 -6.53 44.29 -30.91
N ASN A 968 -6.71 45.46 -30.30
CA ASN A 968 -6.54 45.68 -28.85
C ASN A 968 -7.81 45.39 -28.05
N ASP A 969 -8.64 44.46 -28.54
CA ASP A 969 -9.87 44.06 -27.86
C ASP A 969 -9.54 43.02 -26.78
N ILE A 970 -9.65 43.44 -25.51
CA ILE A 970 -9.36 42.62 -24.33
C ILE A 970 -10.24 41.36 -24.25
N ASN A 971 -11.40 41.34 -24.91
CA ASN A 971 -12.30 40.17 -24.92
C ASN A 971 -11.66 38.94 -25.58
N ASN A 972 -10.64 39.13 -26.43
CA ASN A 972 -9.85 38.02 -26.98
C ASN A 972 -9.04 37.25 -25.91
N PHE A 973 -8.86 37.82 -24.72
CA PHE A 973 -7.91 37.32 -23.73
C PHE A 973 -8.58 36.72 -22.48
N TYR A 974 -9.80 37.14 -22.12
CA TYR A 974 -10.44 36.66 -20.89
C TYR A 974 -10.53 35.14 -20.81
N HIS A 975 -11.07 34.49 -21.86
CA HIS A 975 -11.25 33.05 -21.89
C HIS A 975 -9.91 32.28 -21.87
N VAL A 976 -8.96 32.68 -22.71
CA VAL A 976 -7.66 31.98 -22.84
C VAL A 976 -6.78 32.17 -21.61
N CYS A 977 -6.84 33.33 -20.94
CA CYS A 977 -6.22 33.54 -19.63
C CYS A 977 -6.86 32.64 -18.57
N GLY A 978 -8.19 32.50 -18.58
CA GLY A 978 -8.91 31.56 -17.72
C GLY A 978 -8.48 30.11 -17.93
N GLN A 979 -8.44 29.63 -19.18
CA GLN A 979 -7.97 28.28 -19.52
C GLN A 979 -6.52 28.05 -19.04
N ALA A 980 -5.63 29.04 -19.25
CA ALA A 980 -4.25 29.00 -18.76
C ALA A 980 -4.18 28.84 -17.23
N GLN A 981 -4.93 29.64 -16.46
CA GLN A 981 -4.98 29.52 -14.99
C GLN A 981 -5.53 28.17 -14.54
N LYS A 982 -6.64 27.71 -15.15
CA LYS A 982 -7.29 26.43 -14.83
C LYS A 982 -6.34 25.25 -15.02
N SER A 983 -5.54 25.30 -16.08
CA SER A 983 -4.62 24.21 -16.44
C SER A 983 -3.57 23.94 -15.36
N LEU A 984 -3.29 24.89 -14.46
CA LEU A 984 -2.38 24.69 -13.34
C LEU A 984 -2.83 23.58 -12.39
N ASN A 985 -4.14 23.33 -12.26
CA ASN A 985 -4.66 22.23 -11.44
C ASN A 985 -4.07 20.87 -11.86
N TRP A 986 -3.75 20.70 -13.14
CA TRP A 986 -3.16 19.49 -13.67
C TRP A 986 -1.74 19.23 -13.16
N LYS A 987 -0.98 20.28 -12.83
CA LYS A 987 0.31 20.15 -12.14
C LYS A 987 0.15 19.52 -10.76
N TYR A 988 -0.89 19.90 -10.00
CA TYR A 988 -1.12 19.36 -8.66
C TYR A 988 -1.73 17.96 -8.67
N LYS A 989 -2.67 17.70 -9.59
CA LYS A 989 -3.16 16.35 -9.87
C LYS A 989 -2.01 15.42 -10.28
N PHE A 990 -1.08 15.91 -11.09
CA PHE A 990 0.11 15.14 -11.48
C PHE A 990 0.97 14.71 -10.29
N ARG A 991 1.04 15.51 -9.21
CA ARG A 991 1.82 15.15 -8.01
C ARG A 991 1.27 13.97 -7.21
N LYS A 992 0.02 13.55 -7.47
CA LYS A 992 -0.51 12.24 -7.03
C LYS A 992 -0.06 11.09 -7.92
N GLY A 993 0.82 11.37 -8.89
CA GLY A 993 1.64 10.43 -9.65
C GLY A 993 1.14 10.08 -11.04
N LYS A 994 -0.17 10.18 -11.34
CA LYS A 994 -0.72 9.57 -12.58
C LYS A 994 -1.81 10.35 -13.30
N ASP A 995 -2.54 11.21 -12.59
CA ASP A 995 -3.84 11.71 -13.07
C ASP A 995 -3.75 12.50 -14.38
N PHE A 996 -2.67 13.27 -14.59
CA PHE A 996 -2.40 13.97 -15.86
C PHE A 996 -2.31 13.01 -17.04
N PHE A 997 -1.47 11.99 -16.91
CA PHE A 997 -1.25 11.02 -17.97
C PHE A 997 -2.47 10.11 -18.15
N ASP A 998 -3.11 9.69 -17.06
CA ASP A 998 -4.36 8.93 -17.11
C ASP A 998 -5.45 9.69 -17.86
N HIS A 999 -5.54 11.00 -17.69
CA HIS A 999 -6.45 11.85 -18.46
C HIS A 999 -6.16 11.80 -19.96
N LEU A 1000 -4.89 11.95 -20.37
CA LEU A 1000 -4.49 11.81 -21.77
C LEU A 1000 -4.79 10.40 -22.31
N PHE A 1001 -4.48 9.33 -21.55
CA PHE A 1001 -4.78 7.96 -21.99
C PHE A 1001 -6.29 7.72 -22.19
N LYS A 1002 -7.14 8.26 -21.31
CA LYS A 1002 -8.60 8.17 -21.45
C LYS A 1002 -9.12 8.85 -22.71
N ARG A 1003 -8.47 9.95 -23.13
CA ARG A 1003 -8.92 10.79 -24.24
C ARG A 1003 -8.27 10.46 -25.57
N LYS A 1004 -7.41 9.43 -25.67
CA LYS A 1004 -6.55 9.15 -26.84
C LYS A 1004 -7.22 9.12 -28.23
N GLU A 1005 -8.54 8.95 -28.26
CA GLU A 1005 -9.37 9.02 -29.45
C GLU A 1005 -10.19 10.34 -29.46
N LYS A 1006 -10.10 11.08 -30.57
CA LYS A 1006 -10.95 12.24 -30.86
C LYS A 1006 -12.07 11.78 -31.78
N SER A 1007 -13.31 12.13 -31.48
CA SER A 1007 -14.46 11.81 -32.34
C SER A 1007 -15.29 13.05 -32.64
N LEU A 1008 -15.73 13.16 -33.90
CA LEU A 1008 -16.59 14.24 -34.37
C LEU A 1008 -17.48 13.69 -35.50
N ASN A 1009 -18.81 13.86 -35.38
CA ASN A 1009 -19.80 13.37 -36.36
C ASN A 1009 -19.65 11.88 -36.75
N GLY A 1010 -19.24 11.03 -35.80
CA GLY A 1010 -19.07 9.58 -36.01
C GLY A 1010 -17.73 9.16 -36.66
N ILE A 1011 -16.86 10.11 -37.00
CA ILE A 1011 -15.48 9.85 -37.43
C ILE A 1011 -14.59 9.83 -36.18
N ILE A 1012 -13.61 8.91 -36.13
CA ILE A 1012 -12.67 8.75 -35.02
C ILE A 1012 -11.24 8.89 -35.56
N CYS A 1013 -10.40 9.68 -34.90
CA CYS A 1013 -8.96 9.74 -35.15
C CYS A 1013 -8.18 9.74 -33.83
N SER A 1014 -6.86 9.52 -33.91
CA SER A 1014 -5.99 9.64 -32.74
C SER A 1014 -5.77 11.10 -32.37
N ARG A 1015 -5.65 11.37 -31.06
CA ARG A 1015 -5.15 12.66 -30.54
C ARG A 1015 -3.62 12.79 -30.60
N PHE A 1016 -2.90 11.70 -30.86
CA PHE A 1016 -1.45 11.75 -31.05
C PHE A 1016 -1.13 12.31 -32.44
N ILE A 1017 -0.63 13.55 -32.49
CA ILE A 1017 -0.12 14.17 -33.72
C ILE A 1017 1.34 13.76 -33.96
N LYS A 1018 2.13 13.67 -32.88
CA LYS A 1018 3.49 13.13 -32.88
C LYS A 1018 3.68 12.26 -31.63
N GLY A 1019 4.45 11.20 -31.77
CA GLY A 1019 4.64 10.18 -30.74
C GLY A 1019 3.50 9.16 -30.74
N THR A 1020 3.60 8.19 -29.84
CA THR A 1020 2.69 7.06 -29.71
C THR A 1020 2.18 6.92 -28.29
N GLU A 1021 1.16 6.09 -28.09
CA GLU A 1021 0.70 5.68 -26.76
C GLU A 1021 1.86 5.07 -25.93
N GLU A 1022 2.80 4.38 -26.61
CA GLU A 1022 4.00 3.82 -25.97
C GLU A 1022 5.01 4.89 -25.55
N ASP A 1023 5.18 5.96 -26.35
CA ASP A 1023 6.04 7.08 -25.96
C ASP A 1023 5.48 7.79 -24.73
N LEU A 1024 4.15 8.02 -24.67
CA LEU A 1024 3.50 8.63 -23.51
C LEU A 1024 3.64 7.79 -22.24
N GLU A 1025 3.57 6.47 -22.39
CA GLU A 1025 3.83 5.51 -21.31
C GLU A 1025 5.27 5.62 -20.80
N ASN A 1026 6.25 5.69 -21.70
CA ASN A 1026 7.66 5.83 -21.33
C ASN A 1026 7.90 7.13 -20.58
N VAL A 1027 7.30 8.25 -21.02
CA VAL A 1027 7.36 9.53 -20.33
C VAL A 1027 6.71 9.44 -18.95
N LEU A 1028 5.50 8.89 -18.82
CA LEU A 1028 4.84 8.69 -17.52
C LEU A 1028 5.78 7.96 -16.54
N MET A 1029 6.43 6.88 -17.00
CA MET A 1029 7.34 6.10 -16.15
C MET A 1029 8.59 6.88 -15.77
N ALA A 1030 9.14 7.68 -16.68
CA ALA A 1030 10.25 8.56 -16.37
C ALA A 1030 9.83 9.67 -15.39
N ALA A 1031 8.64 10.26 -15.55
CA ALA A 1031 8.08 11.33 -14.74
C ALA A 1031 7.80 10.89 -13.29
N LYS A 1032 7.34 9.64 -13.10
CA LYS A 1032 7.12 9.08 -11.76
C LYS A 1032 8.42 8.81 -11.00
N TRP A 1033 9.46 8.31 -11.67
CA TRP A 1033 10.55 7.59 -10.97
C TRP A 1033 11.97 8.10 -11.24
N LYS A 1034 12.19 8.79 -12.36
CA LYS A 1034 13.56 9.07 -12.85
C LYS A 1034 13.84 10.54 -13.05
N LYS A 1035 12.82 11.32 -13.41
CA LYS A 1035 12.98 12.67 -13.95
C LYS A 1035 11.99 13.60 -13.25
N GLU A 1036 12.50 14.74 -12.81
CA GLU A 1036 11.64 15.84 -12.39
C GLU A 1036 10.75 16.26 -13.55
N THR A 1037 9.52 16.71 -13.28
CA THR A 1037 8.63 17.23 -14.31
C THR A 1037 8.44 18.73 -14.14
N LYS A 1038 8.67 19.47 -15.23
CA LYS A 1038 8.50 20.92 -15.30
C LYS A 1038 7.32 21.24 -16.21
N PHE A 1039 6.43 22.10 -15.72
CA PHE A 1039 5.28 22.57 -16.47
C PHE A 1039 5.58 23.97 -17.02
N HIS A 1040 5.17 24.19 -18.26
CA HIS A 1040 5.25 25.46 -18.97
C HIS A 1040 3.87 25.74 -19.57
N ILE A 1041 3.37 26.97 -19.42
CA ILE A 1041 2.05 27.33 -19.92
C ILE A 1041 2.21 28.46 -20.94
N TYR A 1042 1.48 28.33 -22.03
CA TYR A 1042 1.53 29.25 -23.17
C TYR A 1042 0.12 29.72 -23.53
N ILE A 1043 0.01 30.99 -23.88
CA ILE A 1043 -1.16 31.54 -24.55
C ILE A 1043 -0.77 31.84 -26.00
N VAL A 1044 -1.60 31.40 -26.95
CA VAL A 1044 -1.42 31.64 -28.38
C VAL A 1044 -2.61 32.45 -28.86
N GLN A 1045 -2.40 33.77 -28.95
CA GLN A 1045 -3.46 34.72 -29.28
C GLN A 1045 -2.97 35.71 -30.36
N PRO A 1046 -3.17 35.38 -31.65
CA PRO A 1046 -2.71 36.20 -32.77
C PRO A 1046 -3.47 37.53 -32.94
N ALA A 1047 -4.51 37.79 -32.15
CA ALA A 1047 -5.14 39.11 -32.09
C ALA A 1047 -4.21 40.17 -31.47
N LEU A 1048 -3.28 39.77 -30.60
CA LEU A 1048 -2.32 40.67 -29.95
C LEU A 1048 -1.25 41.14 -30.93
N SER A 1049 -0.88 42.42 -30.93
CA SER A 1049 0.38 42.90 -31.51
C SER A 1049 1.27 43.39 -30.39
N LYS A 1050 2.47 42.82 -30.25
CA LYS A 1050 3.42 43.19 -29.16
C LYS A 1050 3.76 44.67 -29.19
N ALA A 1051 3.88 45.25 -30.38
CA ALA A 1051 4.20 46.66 -30.56
C ALA A 1051 3.06 47.61 -30.13
N ASN A 1052 1.82 47.14 -30.16
CA ASN A 1052 0.62 47.96 -29.94
C ASN A 1052 -0.24 47.50 -28.75
N ALA A 1053 0.23 46.57 -27.92
CA ALA A 1053 -0.55 45.98 -26.84
C ALA A 1053 -1.08 47.06 -25.87
N SER A 1054 -2.38 47.04 -25.59
CA SER A 1054 -2.97 47.94 -24.59
C SER A 1054 -2.52 47.57 -23.17
N MET A 1055 -2.48 48.57 -22.28
CA MET A 1055 -2.10 48.36 -20.88
C MET A 1055 -3.02 47.35 -20.18
N ASP A 1056 -4.33 47.39 -20.46
CA ASP A 1056 -5.30 46.48 -19.86
C ASP A 1056 -5.04 45.00 -20.24
N ILE A 1057 -4.62 44.75 -21.49
CA ILE A 1057 -4.23 43.40 -21.94
C ILE A 1057 -2.95 42.95 -21.22
N LEU A 1058 -1.94 43.82 -21.15
CA LEU A 1058 -0.68 43.52 -20.47
C LEU A 1058 -0.87 43.26 -18.97
N GLN A 1059 -1.80 43.96 -18.35
CA GLN A 1059 -2.17 43.79 -16.95
C GLN A 1059 -2.90 42.46 -16.71
N LEU A 1060 -3.86 42.10 -17.58
CA LEU A 1060 -4.56 40.80 -17.49
C LEU A 1060 -3.60 39.61 -17.67
N LEU A 1061 -2.67 39.73 -18.63
CA LEU A 1061 -1.60 38.75 -18.83
C LEU A 1061 -0.64 38.72 -17.65
N GLY A 1062 -0.34 39.88 -17.05
CA GLY A 1062 0.48 40.02 -15.83
C GLY A 1062 -0.15 39.32 -14.62
N ASN A 1063 -1.45 39.51 -14.40
CA ASN A 1063 -2.21 38.79 -13.37
C ASN A 1063 -2.16 37.28 -13.56
N THR A 1064 -2.29 36.82 -14.81
CA THR A 1064 -2.21 35.40 -15.18
C THR A 1064 -0.80 34.84 -14.94
N HIS A 1065 0.24 35.57 -15.35
CA HIS A 1065 1.66 35.23 -15.10
C HIS A 1065 1.93 35.12 -13.60
N HIS A 1066 1.52 36.12 -12.82
CA HIS A 1066 1.70 36.15 -11.37
C HIS A 1066 1.02 34.98 -10.67
N TYR A 1067 -0.20 34.64 -11.08
CA TYR A 1067 -0.94 33.50 -10.55
C TYR A 1067 -0.19 32.18 -10.78
N LEU A 1068 0.21 31.92 -12.03
CA LEU A 1068 0.90 30.69 -12.44
C LEU A 1068 2.27 30.56 -11.77
N HIS A 1069 3.02 31.65 -11.67
CA HIS A 1069 4.32 31.67 -11.02
C HIS A 1069 4.20 31.50 -9.49
N THR A 1070 3.23 32.14 -8.85
CA THR A 1070 3.10 32.11 -7.38
C THR A 1070 2.61 30.77 -6.84
N LEU A 1071 1.59 30.20 -7.47
CA LEU A 1071 1.04 28.90 -7.10
C LEU A 1071 1.91 27.76 -7.63
N GLY A 1072 2.15 27.82 -8.93
CA GLY A 1072 2.75 26.73 -9.68
C GLY A 1072 4.25 26.78 -9.72
N ASN A 1073 4.91 27.93 -9.54
CA ASN A 1073 6.28 28.14 -10.05
C ASN A 1073 6.37 27.75 -11.54
N VAL A 1074 5.38 28.20 -12.33
CA VAL A 1074 5.26 27.98 -13.77
C VAL A 1074 5.31 29.33 -14.48
N GLU A 1075 6.18 29.44 -15.47
CA GLU A 1075 6.28 30.64 -16.32
C GLU A 1075 5.17 30.66 -17.38
N LEU A 1076 4.63 31.86 -17.64
CA LEU A 1076 3.70 32.12 -18.74
C LEU A 1076 4.42 32.78 -19.91
N VAL A 1077 4.22 32.26 -21.12
CA VAL A 1077 4.71 32.86 -22.37
C VAL A 1077 3.54 33.07 -23.34
N VAL A 1078 3.54 34.18 -24.07
CA VAL A 1078 2.44 34.58 -24.96
C VAL A 1078 2.94 34.69 -26.39
N TYR A 1079 2.33 33.96 -27.33
CA TYR A 1079 2.55 34.13 -28.76
C TYR A 1079 1.57 35.15 -29.34
N SER A 1080 2.09 36.21 -29.93
CA SER A 1080 1.35 37.32 -30.54
C SER A 1080 1.62 37.41 -32.05
N ASN A 1081 0.92 38.32 -32.71
CA ASN A 1081 1.30 38.83 -34.03
C ASN A 1081 2.46 39.83 -33.92
N ILE A 1082 3.09 40.11 -35.06
CA ILE A 1082 4.20 41.07 -35.22
C ILE A 1082 3.79 42.49 -34.80
#